data_AF-A0A2V8R4G3-F1
#
_entry.id   AF-A0A2V8R4G3-F1
#
_cell.length_a   1.000
_cell.length_b   1.000
_cell.length_c   1.000
_cell.angle_alpha   90.00
_cell.angle_beta   90.00
_cell.angle_gamma   90.00
#
_symmetry.space_group_name_H-M   'P 1'
#
loop_
_entity.id
_entity.type
_entity.pdbx_description
1 polymer ?
#
loop_
_entity_poly.entity_id
_entity_poly.type
_entity_poly.pdbx_seq_one_letter_code
_entity_poly.pdbx_strand_id
1 'polypeptide(L)'
;MILSPTAVFQRQSTFRSLPTCFHLCLSLLCAALFIVANEKAARAATLNVPAGGSLQAALNAAQPGDTILLEPGATFTGPFTLPFRSGADYITVRTAADDSSLPAEGARITPAYSGVMPKLVSPGGGAPALLTAPGAHNYRFVGIEFKPSGASALVYDLIQLGDGSGAQSSLDAVPHDLIIDRCYVHGDPTSGLKRGIALNSASTQIVNSYISDCKSKGQDSQAIAGWNGPGPFTIVNNYLEGAGENIMFGGSDPSIAGLVPSDIQILRNQISKPAAWRGVWTVKNLLEMKNAQRVTIDGNVLEYNWADAQSGYAVLFTPRNQGGTAPWSVVQDVRFTNNIVRHTSSAIDILGTDDEHPSQQTKRITIRNNLFDDVSSANWGGDGKFLVLTQSDAVTVDHNTAFQNGNVTVAYGAASTGFVFTNNLTPNNAYGVIGDNTGRGEPTLNTYFPSCVFRGNVIAGVNEYGGSLTMYYPSADFPGNSYPTSLDAVGFVDRTGGNYRLAANSPYKSAATDGKDAGCDFDALLAAMALPTPTPTSTPTPTPVPAATPTPTPSPIPSPTPAPPQPTPTPTPAATPTPQPSPAPAGSAQDILLRARRDAQDISNELTASVATNAPVTSGATATATASPADRIAAVVAGIQQAYVAFSSERASYPAAARIDAALSNALGYAATAGANASQNQLTDAKANLQKAIDDLELADVLMIYGDVSNPVDYTQYFVRQHYVDFLGREPDEAGRAFWTSKVEACGADARCRAAMRTDVSAAYFLSIEFQQTGYFVERLYRGSFGRTVLFSEFLADTQEVEKGLVVGATGWQNTLAANKKAFLQSWVQRPDFQARYGSLTNAQFVDALYASMGVIPQQSERDALVASLQGGATTRADALGQLVDNPQFSQLESDKAFVLMQYFGYLRRDPDQAGYDFWLAKLDQFQGNYVKAEMVKAFLNSTEYRDRFKQQ
;
A
#
# COMPACT_ATOMS: atom_id res chain seq x y z
N MET A 1 -59.09 7.72 -59.17
CA MET A 1 -59.57 8.63 -58.11
C MET A 1 -60.01 7.79 -56.92
N ILE A 2 -59.27 7.91 -55.81
CA ILE A 2 -59.71 8.14 -54.42
C ILE A 2 -60.91 7.30 -53.94
N LEU A 3 -60.66 6.28 -53.08
CA LEU A 3 -60.95 6.23 -51.62
C LEU A 3 -62.46 6.32 -51.31
N SER A 4 -63.08 5.59 -50.39
CA SER A 4 -62.66 4.83 -49.21
C SER A 4 -63.89 4.03 -48.69
N PRO A 5 -63.74 3.13 -47.70
CA PRO A 5 -64.74 2.15 -47.28
C PRO A 5 -65.44 2.52 -45.96
N THR A 6 -66.57 1.84 -45.66
CA THR A 6 -66.97 1.27 -44.34
C THR A 6 -68.37 0.66 -44.43
N ALA A 7 -68.59 -0.55 -43.90
CA ALA A 7 -69.75 -0.96 -43.08
C ALA A 7 -69.83 -2.51 -42.95
N VAL A 8 -69.75 -3.08 -41.74
CA VAL A 8 -70.83 -3.51 -40.80
C VAL A 8 -71.28 -4.98 -40.99
N PHE A 9 -71.29 -5.67 -39.84
CA PHE A 9 -71.83 -6.99 -39.45
C PHE A 9 -73.11 -7.51 -40.16
N GLN A 10 -73.17 -8.82 -40.45
CA GLN A 10 -74.21 -9.73 -39.91
C GLN A 10 -73.97 -11.24 -40.18
N ARG A 11 -74.64 -12.06 -39.36
CA ARG A 11 -74.57 -13.53 -39.14
C ARG A 11 -75.17 -14.38 -40.27
N GLN A 12 -74.75 -15.65 -40.41
CA GLN A 12 -75.54 -16.88 -40.07
C GLN A 12 -74.89 -18.21 -40.55
N SER A 13 -74.99 -19.21 -39.68
CA SER A 13 -74.98 -20.69 -39.79
C SER A 13 -75.60 -21.27 -41.09
N THR A 14 -75.35 -22.47 -41.64
CA THR A 14 -74.84 -23.82 -41.26
C THR A 14 -74.88 -24.69 -42.55
N PHE A 15 -74.05 -25.73 -42.84
CA PHE A 15 -74.27 -27.16 -42.50
C PHE A 15 -73.19 -28.08 -43.18
N ARG A 16 -72.68 -29.09 -42.42
CA ARG A 16 -72.23 -30.49 -42.76
C ARG A 16 -71.12 -30.73 -43.82
N SER A 17 -70.21 -31.73 -43.76
CA SER A 17 -69.93 -32.89 -42.87
C SER A 17 -68.72 -33.73 -43.37
N LEU A 18 -68.08 -34.51 -42.45
CA LEU A 18 -67.25 -35.75 -42.61
C LEU A 18 -65.69 -35.68 -42.76
N PRO A 19 -64.91 -36.67 -42.23
CA PRO A 19 -64.14 -36.45 -41.01
C PRO A 19 -62.62 -36.74 -41.08
N THR A 20 -61.94 -35.80 -40.45
CA THR A 20 -60.66 -35.72 -39.73
C THR A 20 -60.20 -36.92 -38.87
N CYS A 21 -60.42 -38.19 -39.26
CA CYS A 21 -59.98 -39.35 -38.43
C CYS A 21 -58.60 -39.93 -38.77
N PHE A 22 -58.06 -39.72 -39.98
CA PHE A 22 -56.79 -40.35 -40.38
C PHE A 22 -55.53 -39.52 -40.03
N HIS A 23 -55.66 -38.20 -39.89
CA HIS A 23 -54.55 -37.33 -39.49
C HIS A 23 -54.41 -37.15 -37.99
N LEU A 24 -55.48 -37.35 -37.21
CA LEU A 24 -55.41 -37.27 -35.75
C LEU A 24 -54.74 -38.50 -35.14
N CYS A 25 -54.96 -39.71 -35.66
CA CYS A 25 -54.33 -40.92 -35.11
C CYS A 25 -52.82 -40.99 -35.39
N LEU A 26 -52.33 -40.51 -36.54
CA LEU A 26 -50.88 -40.52 -36.84
C LEU A 26 -50.13 -39.39 -36.11
N SER A 27 -50.78 -38.24 -35.89
CA SER A 27 -50.21 -37.16 -35.07
C SER A 27 -50.27 -37.45 -33.57
N LEU A 28 -51.30 -38.15 -33.09
CA LEU A 28 -51.37 -38.63 -31.69
C LEU A 28 -50.45 -39.82 -31.42
N LEU A 29 -50.18 -40.71 -32.39
CA LEU A 29 -49.19 -41.78 -32.22
C LEU A 29 -47.75 -41.25 -32.27
N CYS A 30 -47.44 -40.28 -33.14
CA CYS A 30 -46.15 -39.59 -33.14
C CYS A 30 -45.99 -38.70 -31.90
N ALA A 31 -47.05 -38.01 -31.43
CA ALA A 31 -46.99 -37.27 -30.17
C ALA A 31 -46.88 -38.19 -28.96
N ALA A 32 -47.55 -39.35 -28.93
CA ALA A 32 -47.39 -40.32 -27.85
C ALA A 32 -46.02 -41.03 -27.87
N LEU A 33 -45.43 -41.28 -29.04
CA LEU A 33 -44.05 -41.78 -29.16
C LEU A 33 -42.99 -40.71 -28.83
N PHE A 34 -43.28 -39.42 -29.01
CA PHE A 34 -42.45 -38.31 -28.53
C PHE A 34 -42.65 -37.99 -27.03
N ILE A 35 -43.84 -38.24 -26.47
CA ILE A 35 -44.13 -38.02 -25.05
C ILE A 35 -43.62 -39.19 -24.18
N VAL A 36 -43.57 -40.41 -24.71
CA VAL A 36 -43.00 -41.56 -23.97
C VAL A 36 -41.46 -41.65 -24.11
N ALA A 37 -40.84 -40.91 -25.04
CA ALA A 37 -39.39 -40.88 -25.20
C ALA A 37 -38.67 -39.80 -24.37
N ASN A 38 -39.37 -38.77 -23.86
CA ASN A 38 -38.75 -37.62 -23.18
C ASN A 38 -39.12 -37.44 -21.70
N GLU A 39 -39.87 -38.36 -21.10
CA GLU A 39 -40.13 -38.39 -19.64
C GLU A 39 -39.41 -39.54 -18.92
N LYS A 40 -38.18 -39.87 -19.34
CA LYS A 40 -37.23 -40.22 -18.29
C LYS A 40 -36.94 -38.93 -17.57
N ALA A 41 -37.59 -38.71 -16.42
CA ALA A 41 -36.99 -37.90 -15.37
C ALA A 41 -35.53 -38.37 -15.26
N ALA A 42 -34.61 -37.56 -15.80
CA ALA A 42 -33.21 -37.93 -15.89
C ALA A 42 -32.73 -38.03 -14.45
N ARG A 43 -32.65 -39.27 -13.96
CA ARG A 43 -32.13 -39.55 -12.64
C ARG A 43 -30.70 -39.01 -12.64
N ALA A 44 -30.37 -38.17 -11.66
CA ALA A 44 -29.01 -37.65 -11.43
C ALA A 44 -27.99 -38.77 -11.70
N ALA A 45 -27.14 -38.56 -12.70
CA ALA A 45 -26.18 -39.55 -13.12
C ALA A 45 -24.94 -39.50 -12.22
N THR A 46 -24.28 -40.65 -12.09
CA THR A 46 -22.97 -40.75 -11.46
C THR A 46 -21.92 -41.00 -12.54
N LEU A 47 -21.00 -40.04 -12.71
CA LEU A 47 -19.92 -40.09 -13.68
C LEU A 47 -18.61 -40.44 -12.96
N ASN A 48 -18.17 -41.69 -13.06
CA ASN A 48 -16.91 -42.14 -12.48
C ASN A 48 -15.73 -41.74 -13.37
N VAL A 49 -14.73 -41.09 -12.78
CA VAL A 49 -13.48 -40.71 -13.46
C VAL A 49 -12.32 -41.42 -12.76
N PRO A 50 -11.82 -42.53 -13.33
CA PRO A 50 -10.68 -43.27 -12.77
C PRO A 50 -9.37 -42.49 -12.96
N ALA A 51 -8.29 -42.95 -12.33
CA ALA A 51 -6.94 -42.49 -12.60
C ALA A 51 -6.61 -42.60 -14.10
N GLY A 52 -6.07 -41.52 -14.68
CA GLY A 52 -5.84 -41.40 -16.12
C GLY A 52 -7.09 -41.09 -16.96
N GLY A 53 -8.28 -41.01 -16.34
CA GLY A 53 -9.51 -40.55 -16.98
C GLY A 53 -9.52 -39.03 -17.23
N SER A 54 -10.48 -38.58 -18.05
CA SER A 54 -10.61 -37.16 -18.41
C SER A 54 -11.67 -36.44 -17.57
N LEU A 55 -11.22 -35.68 -16.57
CA LEU A 55 -12.10 -34.84 -15.75
C LEU A 55 -12.80 -33.76 -16.60
N GLN A 56 -12.09 -33.12 -17.53
CA GLN A 56 -12.72 -32.11 -18.39
C GLN A 56 -13.83 -32.73 -19.26
N ALA A 57 -13.68 -33.95 -19.76
CA ALA A 57 -14.74 -34.63 -20.49
C ALA A 57 -15.96 -34.91 -19.59
N ALA A 58 -15.76 -35.28 -18.33
CA ALA A 58 -16.84 -35.47 -17.37
C ALA A 58 -17.57 -34.15 -17.06
N LEU A 59 -16.84 -33.06 -16.81
CA LEU A 59 -17.40 -31.71 -16.65
C LEU A 59 -18.20 -31.28 -17.89
N ASN A 60 -17.69 -31.59 -19.08
CA ASN A 60 -18.34 -31.30 -20.35
C ASN A 60 -19.59 -32.16 -20.61
N ALA A 61 -19.71 -33.33 -19.99
CA ALA A 61 -20.87 -34.21 -20.13
C ALA A 61 -21.95 -33.98 -19.06
N ALA A 62 -21.53 -33.60 -17.84
CA ALA A 62 -22.41 -33.47 -16.69
C ALA A 62 -23.55 -32.47 -16.92
N GLN A 63 -24.74 -32.88 -16.48
CA GLN A 63 -25.97 -32.08 -16.44
C GLN A 63 -26.26 -31.66 -14.99
N PRO A 64 -27.03 -30.57 -14.77
CA PRO A 64 -27.49 -30.18 -13.44
C PRO A 64 -28.05 -31.37 -12.64
N GLY A 65 -27.60 -31.53 -11.40
CA GLY A 65 -27.95 -32.66 -10.52
C GLY A 65 -26.99 -33.86 -10.58
N ASP A 66 -26.12 -33.96 -11.58
CA ASP A 66 -25.17 -35.06 -11.70
C ASP A 66 -24.08 -35.01 -10.62
N THR A 67 -23.52 -36.19 -10.31
CA THR A 67 -22.33 -36.33 -9.45
C THR A 67 -21.16 -36.91 -10.24
N ILE A 68 -20.04 -36.19 -10.27
CA ILE A 68 -18.76 -36.67 -10.80
C ILE A 68 -17.94 -37.23 -9.63
N LEU A 69 -17.68 -38.54 -9.67
CA LEU A 69 -16.86 -39.25 -8.68
C LEU A 69 -15.44 -39.43 -9.20
N LEU A 70 -14.48 -38.83 -8.50
CA LEU A 70 -13.06 -38.92 -8.82
C LEU A 70 -12.40 -40.02 -7.98
N GLU A 71 -11.60 -40.87 -8.61
CA GLU A 71 -10.88 -41.93 -7.91
C GLU A 71 -10.01 -41.38 -6.76
N PRO A 72 -10.10 -41.93 -5.54
CA PRO A 72 -9.32 -41.46 -4.39
C PRO A 72 -7.82 -41.53 -4.66
N GLY A 73 -7.08 -40.47 -4.33
CA GLY A 73 -5.63 -40.39 -4.53
C GLY A 73 -5.19 -40.16 -5.98
N ALA A 74 -6.08 -40.29 -6.97
CA ALA A 74 -5.76 -40.03 -8.37
C ALA A 74 -5.37 -38.56 -8.60
N THR A 75 -4.48 -38.33 -9.56
CA THR A 75 -4.03 -36.98 -9.94
C THR A 75 -4.56 -36.63 -11.32
N PHE A 76 -5.20 -35.46 -11.41
CA PHE A 76 -5.74 -34.87 -12.64
C PHE A 76 -5.06 -33.52 -12.87
N THR A 77 -4.30 -33.39 -13.95
CA THR A 77 -3.61 -32.15 -14.30
C THR A 77 -4.51 -31.28 -15.17
N GLY A 78 -4.76 -30.04 -14.71
CA GLY A 78 -5.61 -29.05 -15.37
C GLY A 78 -4.91 -28.29 -16.51
N PRO A 79 -5.43 -27.10 -16.87
CA PRO A 79 -6.48 -26.37 -16.17
C PRO A 79 -7.87 -26.95 -16.48
N PHE A 80 -8.75 -27.02 -15.49
CA PHE A 80 -10.13 -27.48 -15.67
C PHE A 80 -11.09 -26.29 -15.71
N THR A 81 -11.86 -26.17 -16.80
CA THR A 81 -12.86 -25.12 -16.97
C THR A 81 -14.24 -25.65 -16.60
N LEU A 82 -14.91 -24.98 -15.66
CA LEU A 82 -16.33 -25.19 -15.35
C LEU A 82 -17.19 -24.57 -16.45
N PRO A 83 -17.96 -25.38 -17.22
CA PRO A 83 -18.81 -24.84 -18.27
C PRO A 83 -20.08 -24.21 -17.69
N PHE A 84 -20.65 -23.26 -18.42
CA PHE A 84 -22.03 -22.83 -18.20
C PHE A 84 -23.02 -23.98 -18.48
N ARG A 85 -24.07 -24.10 -17.65
CA ARG A 85 -25.13 -25.10 -17.78
C ARG A 85 -26.48 -24.48 -17.50
N SER A 86 -27.47 -24.79 -18.34
CA SER A 86 -28.85 -24.38 -18.08
C SER A 86 -29.48 -25.27 -17.00
N GLY A 87 -29.82 -24.71 -15.84
CA GLY A 87 -30.50 -25.39 -14.73
C GLY A 87 -30.00 -24.90 -13.37
N ALA A 88 -30.71 -25.22 -12.28
CA ALA A 88 -30.40 -24.72 -10.94
C ALA A 88 -29.86 -25.80 -9.98
N ASP A 89 -29.88 -27.08 -10.39
CA ASP A 89 -29.37 -28.17 -9.57
C ASP A 89 -27.84 -28.22 -9.61
N TYR A 90 -27.22 -28.50 -8.46
CA TYR A 90 -25.77 -28.56 -8.35
C TYR A 90 -25.19 -29.77 -9.09
N ILE A 91 -24.15 -29.52 -9.89
CA ILE A 91 -23.21 -30.57 -10.32
C ILE A 91 -22.20 -30.76 -9.19
N THR A 92 -22.16 -31.96 -8.62
CA THR A 92 -21.25 -32.26 -7.49
C THR A 92 -20.02 -33.00 -7.97
N VAL A 93 -18.84 -32.41 -7.82
CA VAL A 93 -17.54 -33.04 -8.07
C VAL A 93 -16.94 -33.45 -6.73
N ARG A 94 -16.70 -34.76 -6.52
CA ARG A 94 -16.22 -35.24 -5.23
C ARG A 94 -15.32 -36.45 -5.32
N THR A 95 -14.57 -36.71 -4.25
CA THR A 95 -13.90 -38.00 -4.07
C THR A 95 -14.91 -39.15 -4.08
N ALA A 96 -14.54 -40.26 -4.70
CA ALA A 96 -15.28 -41.52 -4.65
C ALA A 96 -15.02 -42.31 -3.35
N ALA A 97 -14.20 -41.79 -2.43
CA ALA A 97 -13.98 -42.41 -1.13
C ALA A 97 -15.29 -42.41 -0.32
N ASP A 98 -15.43 -43.43 0.54
CA ASP A 98 -16.57 -43.53 1.47
C ASP A 98 -16.67 -42.28 2.35
N ASP A 99 -17.90 -41.81 2.61
CA ASP A 99 -18.13 -40.63 3.45
C ASP A 99 -17.53 -40.77 4.86
N SER A 100 -17.45 -42.00 5.37
CA SER A 100 -16.80 -42.32 6.66
C SER A 100 -15.28 -42.09 6.66
N SER A 101 -14.66 -41.99 5.48
CA SER A 101 -13.25 -41.66 5.31
C SER A 101 -12.99 -40.15 5.22
N LEU A 102 -14.05 -39.34 5.20
CA LEU A 102 -13.97 -37.88 5.25
C LEU A 102 -14.39 -37.37 6.64
N PRO A 103 -14.04 -36.13 7.01
CA PRO A 103 -14.69 -35.51 8.15
C PRO A 103 -16.20 -35.43 7.90
N ALA A 104 -16.96 -35.63 8.98
CA ALA A 104 -18.42 -35.51 8.98
C ALA A 104 -18.86 -34.16 8.37
N GLU A 105 -20.07 -34.11 7.81
CA GLU A 105 -20.59 -32.85 7.26
C GLU A 105 -20.60 -31.76 8.34
N GLY A 106 -20.14 -30.56 7.98
CA GLY A 106 -19.93 -29.44 8.90
C GLY A 106 -18.62 -29.48 9.70
N ALA A 107 -17.85 -30.57 9.65
CA ALA A 107 -16.51 -30.63 10.23
C ALA A 107 -15.43 -30.24 9.20
N ARG A 108 -14.43 -29.49 9.67
CA ARG A 108 -13.33 -28.99 8.83
C ARG A 108 -12.41 -30.13 8.40
N ILE A 109 -12.01 -30.14 7.14
CA ILE A 109 -10.98 -31.05 6.63
C ILE A 109 -9.58 -30.62 7.05
N THR A 110 -8.65 -31.56 7.11
CA THR A 110 -7.22 -31.31 7.39
C THR A 110 -6.34 -32.02 6.36
N PRO A 111 -5.05 -31.65 6.24
CA PRO A 111 -4.12 -32.30 5.31
C PRO A 111 -3.99 -33.82 5.50
N ALA A 112 -4.32 -34.35 6.69
CA ALA A 112 -4.28 -35.78 6.98
C ALA A 112 -5.20 -36.62 6.07
N TYR A 113 -6.23 -36.01 5.48
CA TYR A 113 -7.16 -36.67 4.56
C TYR A 113 -6.65 -36.74 3.11
N SER A 114 -5.48 -36.17 2.78
CA SER A 114 -4.93 -36.11 1.40
C SER A 114 -4.83 -37.49 0.72
N GLY A 115 -4.63 -38.56 1.50
CA GLY A 115 -4.56 -39.93 0.97
C GLY A 115 -5.86 -40.44 0.33
N VAL A 116 -7.01 -39.88 0.70
CA VAL A 116 -8.33 -40.23 0.14
C VAL A 116 -8.91 -39.14 -0.77
N MET A 117 -8.16 -38.06 -1.00
CA MET A 117 -8.55 -36.97 -1.89
C MET A 117 -7.92 -37.15 -3.29
N PRO A 118 -8.71 -37.04 -4.37
CA PRO A 118 -8.19 -36.80 -5.70
C PRO A 118 -7.53 -35.42 -5.74
N LYS A 119 -6.48 -35.32 -6.54
CA LYS A 119 -5.64 -34.12 -6.68
C LYS A 119 -5.96 -33.44 -8.01
N LEU A 120 -6.45 -32.22 -7.95
CA LEU A 120 -6.57 -31.33 -9.10
C LEU A 120 -5.35 -30.42 -9.12
N VAL A 121 -4.50 -30.64 -10.11
CA VAL A 121 -3.16 -30.07 -10.17
C VAL A 121 -3.10 -28.97 -11.23
N SER A 122 -2.58 -27.79 -10.87
CA SER A 122 -2.28 -26.76 -11.87
C SER A 122 -1.17 -27.25 -12.82
N PRO A 123 -1.29 -27.04 -14.14
CA PRO A 123 -0.26 -27.39 -15.10
C PRO A 123 1.00 -26.50 -15.01
N GLY A 124 0.97 -25.42 -14.22
CA GLY A 124 2.03 -24.40 -14.16
C GLY A 124 1.86 -23.30 -15.23
N GLY A 125 2.92 -22.52 -15.47
CA GLY A 125 2.91 -21.44 -16.48
C GLY A 125 1.98 -20.25 -16.14
N GLY A 126 1.57 -20.12 -14.88
CA GLY A 126 0.62 -19.11 -14.40
C GLY A 126 -0.84 -19.56 -14.39
N ALA A 127 -1.15 -20.75 -14.93
CA ALA A 127 -2.53 -21.24 -15.05
C ALA A 127 -3.09 -21.82 -13.74
N PRO A 128 -4.41 -21.75 -13.51
CA PRO A 128 -5.05 -22.36 -12.35
C PRO A 128 -5.18 -23.88 -12.49
N ALA A 129 -5.51 -24.55 -11.38
CA ALA A 129 -6.02 -25.92 -11.44
C ALA A 129 -7.48 -25.94 -11.90
N LEU A 130 -8.28 -24.97 -11.43
CA LEU A 130 -9.71 -24.84 -11.72
C LEU A 130 -10.05 -23.39 -12.08
N LEU A 131 -10.82 -23.20 -13.14
CA LEU A 131 -11.37 -21.90 -13.53
C LEU A 131 -12.83 -22.02 -13.99
N THR A 132 -13.54 -20.91 -14.00
CA THR A 132 -14.93 -20.81 -14.48
C THR A 132 -15.01 -20.19 -15.87
N ALA A 133 -15.85 -20.73 -16.75
CA ALA A 133 -16.33 -19.97 -17.90
C ALA A 133 -17.24 -18.80 -17.43
N PRO A 134 -17.42 -17.74 -18.24
CA PRO A 134 -18.36 -16.67 -17.93
C PRO A 134 -19.75 -17.20 -17.61
N GLY A 135 -20.34 -16.73 -16.51
CA GLY A 135 -21.66 -17.14 -16.04
C GLY A 135 -21.75 -18.59 -15.55
N ALA A 136 -20.65 -19.36 -15.46
CA ALA A 136 -20.71 -20.73 -14.95
C ALA A 136 -21.27 -20.77 -13.52
N HIS A 137 -22.19 -21.69 -13.23
CA HIS A 137 -22.88 -21.72 -11.95
C HIS A 137 -23.29 -23.12 -11.48
N ASN A 138 -23.68 -23.22 -10.20
CA ASN A 138 -24.18 -24.43 -9.54
C ASN A 138 -23.18 -25.60 -9.55
N TYR A 139 -21.94 -25.35 -9.10
CA TYR A 139 -20.94 -26.40 -8.90
C TYR A 139 -20.59 -26.56 -7.42
N ARG A 140 -20.52 -27.81 -6.95
CA ARG A 140 -20.09 -28.16 -5.59
C ARG A 140 -18.88 -29.08 -5.63
N PHE A 141 -17.82 -28.73 -4.92
CA PHE A 141 -16.63 -29.55 -4.73
C PHE A 141 -16.59 -30.10 -3.31
N VAL A 142 -16.36 -31.42 -3.16
CA VAL A 142 -16.28 -32.09 -1.85
C VAL A 142 -15.09 -33.05 -1.77
N GLY A 143 -14.22 -32.86 -0.77
CA GLY A 143 -13.11 -33.79 -0.51
C GLY A 143 -12.06 -33.81 -1.61
N ILE A 144 -11.71 -32.64 -2.14
CA ILE A 144 -10.75 -32.47 -3.24
C ILE A 144 -9.49 -31.76 -2.74
N GLU A 145 -8.32 -32.25 -3.16
CA GLU A 145 -7.03 -31.58 -2.97
C GLU A 145 -6.71 -30.76 -4.22
N PHE A 146 -6.46 -29.46 -4.07
CA PHE A 146 -6.00 -28.56 -5.13
C PHE A 146 -4.56 -28.15 -4.83
N LYS A 147 -3.67 -28.24 -5.82
CA LYS A 147 -2.25 -27.90 -5.64
C LYS A 147 -1.50 -27.55 -6.93
N PRO A 148 -0.33 -26.89 -6.86
CA PRO A 148 0.62 -26.82 -7.96
C PRO A 148 1.19 -28.19 -8.33
N SER A 149 1.68 -28.34 -9.57
CA SER A 149 2.38 -29.57 -10.02
C SER A 149 3.72 -29.81 -9.33
N GLY A 150 4.30 -28.78 -8.72
CA GLY A 150 5.48 -28.87 -7.86
C GLY A 150 6.06 -27.49 -7.54
N ALA A 151 7.19 -27.48 -6.83
CA ALA A 151 7.86 -26.26 -6.34
C ALA A 151 8.25 -25.25 -7.43
N SER A 152 8.48 -25.69 -8.68
CA SER A 152 8.82 -24.81 -9.81
C SER A 152 7.61 -24.34 -10.61
N ALA A 153 6.40 -24.76 -10.26
CA ALA A 153 5.20 -24.41 -11.00
C ALA A 153 4.79 -22.97 -10.65
N LEU A 154 4.90 -22.06 -11.63
CA LEU A 154 4.31 -20.74 -11.51
C LEU A 154 2.78 -20.85 -11.54
N VAL A 155 2.11 -20.37 -10.50
CA VAL A 155 0.64 -20.34 -10.37
C VAL A 155 0.25 -19.01 -9.74
N TYR A 156 -0.64 -18.26 -10.39
CA TYR A 156 -1.16 -16.99 -9.83
C TYR A 156 -2.36 -17.25 -8.93
N ASP A 157 -3.42 -17.83 -9.49
CA ASP A 157 -4.62 -18.26 -8.78
C ASP A 157 -4.71 -19.77 -8.90
N LEU A 158 -4.79 -20.51 -7.78
CA LEU A 158 -4.93 -21.96 -7.86
C LEU A 158 -6.36 -22.35 -8.22
N ILE A 159 -7.34 -21.64 -7.65
CA ILE A 159 -8.75 -21.69 -8.03
C ILE A 159 -9.19 -20.28 -8.45
N GLN A 160 -9.63 -20.14 -9.70
CA GLN A 160 -10.08 -18.87 -10.27
C GLN A 160 -11.61 -18.88 -10.47
N LEU A 161 -12.35 -18.29 -9.52
CA LEU A 161 -13.80 -18.16 -9.60
C LEU A 161 -14.16 -16.79 -10.16
N GLY A 162 -14.34 -16.72 -11.47
CA GLY A 162 -14.42 -15.47 -12.24
C GLY A 162 -13.03 -14.95 -12.62
N ASP A 163 -12.89 -14.44 -13.84
CA ASP A 163 -11.60 -13.97 -14.34
C ASP A 163 -11.20 -12.59 -13.79
N GLY A 164 -12.17 -11.83 -13.26
CA GLY A 164 -11.96 -10.52 -12.64
C GLY A 164 -11.36 -9.45 -13.55
N SER A 165 -11.34 -9.70 -14.87
CA SER A 165 -10.75 -8.86 -15.90
C SER A 165 -11.82 -7.97 -16.55
N GLY A 166 -11.40 -7.11 -17.48
CA GLY A 166 -12.33 -6.31 -18.30
C GLY A 166 -13.31 -7.13 -19.14
N ALA A 167 -13.04 -8.43 -19.36
CA ALA A 167 -13.99 -9.34 -19.99
C ALA A 167 -15.20 -9.65 -19.08
N GLN A 168 -15.00 -9.66 -17.76
CA GLN A 168 -16.06 -9.76 -16.75
C GLN A 168 -16.52 -8.36 -16.30
N SER A 169 -17.11 -7.60 -17.22
CA SER A 169 -17.56 -6.21 -17.00
C SER A 169 -19.06 -6.04 -16.77
N SER A 170 -19.82 -7.14 -16.69
CA SER A 170 -21.25 -7.16 -16.34
C SER A 170 -21.58 -8.27 -15.34
N LEU A 171 -22.68 -8.11 -14.61
CA LEU A 171 -23.15 -9.11 -13.65
C LEU A 171 -23.53 -10.44 -14.31
N ASP A 172 -24.06 -10.42 -15.53
CA ASP A 172 -24.43 -11.65 -16.27
C ASP A 172 -23.22 -12.53 -16.60
N ALA A 173 -22.03 -11.95 -16.69
CA ALA A 173 -20.79 -12.68 -16.93
C ALA A 173 -20.20 -13.29 -15.64
N VAL A 174 -20.69 -12.88 -14.46
CA VAL A 174 -20.16 -13.32 -13.16
C VAL A 174 -20.58 -14.76 -12.89
N PRO A 175 -19.63 -15.69 -12.69
CA PRO A 175 -19.94 -17.05 -12.23
C PRO A 175 -20.58 -17.01 -10.85
N HIS A 176 -21.55 -17.89 -10.57
CA HIS A 176 -22.31 -17.82 -9.31
C HIS A 176 -22.74 -19.18 -8.74
N ASP A 177 -23.20 -19.23 -7.50
CA ASP A 177 -23.67 -20.47 -6.84
C ASP A 177 -22.59 -21.57 -6.85
N LEU A 178 -21.44 -21.25 -6.27
CA LEU A 178 -20.27 -22.12 -6.23
C LEU A 178 -19.97 -22.53 -4.79
N ILE A 179 -19.72 -23.83 -4.57
CA ILE A 179 -19.46 -24.37 -3.22
C ILE A 179 -18.13 -25.12 -3.23
N ILE A 180 -17.22 -24.70 -2.35
CA ILE A 180 -15.99 -25.41 -1.98
C ILE A 180 -16.18 -25.91 -0.55
N ASP A 181 -16.48 -27.20 -0.37
CA ASP A 181 -16.78 -27.83 0.92
C ASP A 181 -15.73 -28.91 1.23
N ARG A 182 -15.12 -28.88 2.42
CA ARG A 182 -14.13 -29.88 2.85
C ARG A 182 -13.06 -30.14 1.78
N CYS A 183 -12.49 -29.08 1.23
CA CYS A 183 -11.39 -29.17 0.27
C CYS A 183 -10.06 -28.76 0.92
N TYR A 184 -8.96 -29.33 0.43
CA TYR A 184 -7.61 -28.95 0.82
C TYR A 184 -6.96 -28.19 -0.34
N VAL A 185 -6.79 -26.88 -0.21
CA VAL A 185 -6.24 -25.99 -1.24
C VAL A 185 -4.89 -25.51 -0.75
N HIS A 186 -3.79 -25.85 -1.43
CA HIS A 186 -2.49 -25.48 -0.89
C HIS A 186 -1.44 -25.18 -1.95
N GLY A 187 -0.52 -24.29 -1.58
CA GLY A 187 0.72 -24.06 -2.33
C GLY A 187 1.74 -25.17 -2.16
N ASP A 188 2.89 -25.00 -2.81
CA ASP A 188 4.04 -25.84 -2.49
C ASP A 188 4.59 -25.46 -1.10
N PRO A 189 4.88 -26.42 -0.20
CA PRO A 189 5.38 -26.09 1.13
C PRO A 189 6.71 -25.31 1.14
N THR A 190 7.51 -25.43 0.08
CA THR A 190 8.81 -24.76 -0.07
C THR A 190 8.66 -23.43 -0.80
N SER A 191 8.04 -23.45 -1.98
CA SER A 191 7.97 -22.26 -2.87
C SER A 191 6.75 -21.39 -2.64
N GLY A 192 5.70 -21.93 -2.01
CA GLY A 192 4.44 -21.24 -1.80
C GLY A 192 3.50 -21.24 -3.00
N LEU A 193 2.59 -20.28 -2.97
CA LEU A 193 1.54 -20.01 -3.96
C LEU A 193 1.14 -18.55 -3.79
N LYS A 194 0.92 -17.84 -4.90
CA LYS A 194 0.44 -16.46 -4.81
C LYS A 194 -0.96 -16.41 -4.24
N ARG A 195 -1.94 -17.12 -4.82
CA ARG A 195 -3.32 -17.07 -4.35
C ARG A 195 -4.00 -18.43 -4.33
N GLY A 196 -4.62 -18.77 -3.20
CA GLY A 196 -5.46 -19.96 -3.06
C GLY A 196 -6.71 -19.85 -3.93
N ILE A 197 -7.58 -18.89 -3.62
CA ILE A 197 -8.85 -18.66 -4.32
C ILE A 197 -8.98 -17.20 -4.74
N ALA A 198 -9.09 -16.95 -6.04
CA ALA A 198 -9.59 -15.69 -6.57
C ALA A 198 -11.13 -15.72 -6.61
N LEU A 199 -11.75 -14.79 -5.90
CA LEU A 199 -13.18 -14.78 -5.56
C LEU A 199 -13.90 -13.65 -6.30
N ASN A 200 -13.90 -13.71 -7.63
CA ASN A 200 -14.58 -12.77 -8.53
C ASN A 200 -15.94 -13.32 -9.00
N SER A 201 -16.61 -14.09 -8.14
CA SER A 201 -17.90 -14.76 -8.37
C SER A 201 -19.00 -14.15 -7.49
N ALA A 202 -20.23 -14.66 -7.60
CA ALA A 202 -21.36 -14.34 -6.74
C ALA A 202 -21.91 -15.59 -6.03
N SER A 203 -22.64 -15.43 -4.93
CA SER A 203 -23.25 -16.56 -4.18
C SER A 203 -22.28 -17.72 -3.90
N THR A 204 -21.06 -17.41 -3.47
CA THR A 204 -20.00 -18.41 -3.30
C THR A 204 -19.84 -18.80 -1.83
N GLN A 205 -19.74 -20.11 -1.58
CA GLN A 205 -19.50 -20.69 -0.26
C GLN A 205 -18.15 -21.41 -0.23
N ILE A 206 -17.29 -21.02 0.70
CA ILE A 206 -16.02 -21.68 1.02
C ILE A 206 -16.15 -22.14 2.47
N VAL A 207 -16.38 -23.44 2.67
CA VAL A 207 -16.76 -23.98 3.96
C VAL A 207 -15.94 -25.22 4.33
N ASN A 208 -15.68 -25.37 5.63
CA ASN A 208 -15.06 -26.57 6.20
C ASN A 208 -13.71 -26.95 5.56
N SER A 209 -13.03 -25.99 4.93
CA SER A 209 -11.87 -26.24 4.07
C SER A 209 -10.56 -25.84 4.73
N TYR A 210 -9.46 -26.32 4.17
CA TYR A 210 -8.10 -26.02 4.64
C TYR A 210 -7.33 -25.37 3.50
N ILE A 211 -6.94 -24.10 3.67
CA ILE A 211 -6.22 -23.31 2.68
C ILE A 211 -4.86 -22.92 3.27
N SER A 212 -3.76 -23.41 2.70
CA SER A 212 -2.42 -23.22 3.27
C SER A 212 -1.35 -22.88 2.24
N ASP A 213 -0.17 -22.49 2.73
CA ASP A 213 1.01 -22.21 1.90
C ASP A 213 0.80 -21.14 0.80
N CYS A 214 -0.16 -20.23 0.98
CA CYS A 214 -0.34 -19.08 0.10
C CYS A 214 0.65 -17.97 0.49
N LYS A 215 1.91 -18.16 0.10
CA LYS A 215 3.03 -17.28 0.42
C LYS A 215 3.85 -16.95 -0.83
N SER A 216 4.33 -15.71 -0.89
CA SER A 216 5.24 -15.22 -1.93
C SER A 216 6.19 -14.19 -1.34
N LYS A 217 7.33 -13.96 -1.99
CA LYS A 217 8.32 -12.94 -1.62
C LYS A 217 8.30 -11.80 -2.62
N GLY A 218 8.25 -10.56 -2.12
CA GLY A 218 8.21 -9.33 -2.92
C GLY A 218 6.87 -9.05 -3.61
N GLN A 219 5.84 -9.85 -3.36
CA GLN A 219 4.50 -9.66 -3.92
C GLN A 219 3.41 -10.09 -2.94
N ASP A 220 2.23 -9.49 -3.09
CA ASP A 220 1.06 -9.83 -2.30
C ASP A 220 0.59 -11.26 -2.61
N SER A 221 0.25 -11.99 -1.56
CA SER A 221 -0.23 -13.38 -1.62
C SER A 221 -1.40 -13.58 -0.66
N GLN A 222 -2.40 -14.37 -1.05
CA GLN A 222 -3.63 -14.53 -0.27
C GLN A 222 -4.20 -15.94 -0.25
N ALA A 223 -4.81 -16.34 0.87
CA ALA A 223 -5.66 -17.55 0.85
C ALA A 223 -6.92 -17.28 0.01
N ILE A 224 -7.58 -16.14 0.24
CA ILE A 224 -8.77 -15.71 -0.49
C ILE A 224 -8.65 -14.23 -0.85
N ALA A 225 -8.82 -13.87 -2.12
CA ALA A 225 -8.96 -12.47 -2.51
C ALA A 225 -10.05 -12.26 -3.56
N GLY A 226 -10.89 -11.23 -3.42
CA GLY A 226 -11.93 -10.87 -4.38
C GLY A 226 -11.98 -9.37 -4.66
N TRP A 227 -12.06 -8.96 -5.92
CA TRP A 227 -12.12 -7.54 -6.31
C TRP A 227 -13.23 -7.22 -7.31
N ASN A 228 -13.74 -8.23 -8.04
CA ASN A 228 -14.74 -8.04 -9.08
C ASN A 228 -16.01 -8.93 -8.90
N GLY A 229 -16.18 -9.50 -7.71
CA GLY A 229 -17.35 -10.33 -7.36
C GLY A 229 -18.36 -9.56 -6.50
N PRO A 230 -19.67 -9.57 -6.82
CA PRO A 230 -20.68 -8.78 -6.10
C PRO A 230 -21.08 -9.38 -4.75
N GLY A 231 -20.83 -10.66 -4.51
CA GLY A 231 -21.38 -11.41 -3.37
C GLY A 231 -22.80 -11.94 -3.62
N PRO A 232 -23.46 -12.57 -2.62
CA PRO A 232 -22.97 -12.79 -1.26
C PRO A 232 -21.83 -13.80 -1.18
N PHE A 233 -21.08 -13.78 -0.08
CA PHE A 233 -19.96 -14.69 0.17
C PHE A 233 -20.07 -15.32 1.55
N THR A 234 -19.90 -16.64 1.63
CA THR A 234 -19.90 -17.40 2.89
C THR A 234 -18.55 -18.07 3.08
N ILE A 235 -17.76 -17.60 4.03
CA ILE A 235 -16.44 -18.13 4.37
C ILE A 235 -16.52 -18.63 5.81
N VAL A 236 -16.82 -19.93 5.97
CA VAL A 236 -17.18 -20.49 7.29
C VAL A 236 -16.38 -21.73 7.65
N ASN A 237 -15.87 -21.77 8.89
CA ASN A 237 -15.18 -22.93 9.44
C ASN A 237 -13.97 -23.40 8.61
N ASN A 238 -13.18 -22.47 8.10
CA ASN A 238 -11.96 -22.79 7.35
C ASN A 238 -10.69 -22.57 8.19
N TYR A 239 -9.62 -23.26 7.82
CA TYR A 239 -8.26 -22.86 8.16
C TYR A 239 -7.67 -22.10 6.97
N LEU A 240 -7.11 -20.91 7.19
CA LEU A 240 -6.68 -19.99 6.13
C LEU A 240 -5.29 -19.43 6.43
N GLU A 241 -4.31 -19.69 5.57
CA GLU A 241 -2.97 -19.06 5.60
C GLU A 241 -2.71 -18.24 4.33
N GLY A 242 -2.40 -16.95 4.49
CA GLY A 242 -1.85 -16.09 3.43
C GLY A 242 -0.70 -15.27 3.99
N ALA A 243 0.43 -15.12 3.28
CA ALA A 243 1.56 -14.33 3.78
C ALA A 243 1.26 -12.83 3.68
N GLY A 244 0.82 -12.36 2.50
CA GLY A 244 0.31 -10.99 2.33
C GLY A 244 -0.94 -10.80 3.17
N GLU A 245 -2.10 -11.18 2.64
CA GLU A 245 -3.38 -11.10 3.34
C GLU A 245 -4.04 -12.48 3.40
N ASN A 246 -4.51 -12.95 4.56
CA ASN A 246 -5.24 -14.23 4.55
C ASN A 246 -6.57 -14.07 3.79
N ILE A 247 -7.29 -12.98 4.03
CA ILE A 247 -8.50 -12.61 3.29
C ILE A 247 -8.41 -11.13 2.88
N MET A 248 -8.64 -10.86 1.60
CA MET A 248 -8.72 -9.48 1.08
C MET A 248 -9.93 -9.26 0.16
N PHE A 249 -10.65 -8.16 0.35
CA PHE A 249 -11.61 -7.64 -0.63
C PHE A 249 -11.14 -6.30 -1.21
N GLY A 250 -10.79 -6.30 -2.49
CA GLY A 250 -10.13 -5.21 -3.23
C GLY A 250 -8.71 -5.58 -3.68
N GLY A 251 -7.81 -4.60 -3.73
CA GLY A 251 -6.45 -4.78 -4.28
C GLY A 251 -6.36 -4.63 -5.80
N SER A 252 -7.49 -4.40 -6.46
CA SER A 252 -7.63 -3.90 -7.83
C SER A 252 -9.00 -3.22 -7.92
N ASP A 253 -9.17 -2.31 -8.87
CA ASP A 253 -10.49 -1.75 -9.17
C ASP A 253 -11.39 -2.83 -9.80
N PRO A 254 -12.68 -2.92 -9.43
CA PRO A 254 -13.64 -3.77 -10.12
C PRO A 254 -13.82 -3.33 -11.57
N SER A 255 -13.86 -4.28 -12.49
CA SER A 255 -14.21 -4.05 -13.90
C SER A 255 -15.70 -3.79 -14.10
N ILE A 256 -16.55 -4.15 -13.13
CA ILE A 256 -17.99 -3.85 -13.13
C ILE A 256 -18.23 -2.50 -12.45
N ALA A 257 -18.74 -1.54 -13.22
CA ALA A 257 -19.00 -0.18 -12.73
C ALA A 257 -20.00 -0.17 -11.55
N GLY A 258 -19.69 0.59 -10.50
CA GLY A 258 -20.50 0.69 -9.29
C GLY A 258 -20.44 -0.52 -8.36
N LEU A 259 -19.65 -1.56 -8.67
CA LEU A 259 -19.59 -2.77 -7.87
C LEU A 259 -18.85 -2.53 -6.54
N VAL A 260 -19.50 -2.91 -5.45
CA VAL A 260 -18.93 -3.06 -4.11
C VAL A 260 -19.25 -4.48 -3.64
N PRO A 261 -18.26 -5.36 -3.41
CA PRO A 261 -18.48 -6.68 -2.83
C PRO A 261 -19.34 -6.59 -1.58
N SER A 262 -20.43 -7.36 -1.54
CA SER A 262 -21.47 -7.18 -0.53
C SER A 262 -21.88 -8.48 0.14
N ASP A 263 -22.50 -8.36 1.32
CA ASP A 263 -23.16 -9.48 2.00
C ASP A 263 -22.20 -10.63 2.29
N ILE A 264 -21.07 -10.27 2.92
CA ILE A 264 -19.95 -11.16 3.22
C ILE A 264 -20.08 -11.70 4.65
N GLN A 265 -20.00 -13.01 4.80
CA GLN A 265 -19.94 -13.71 6.09
C GLN A 265 -18.58 -14.39 6.25
N ILE A 266 -17.82 -14.02 7.29
CA ILE A 266 -16.55 -14.63 7.67
C ILE A 266 -16.73 -15.15 9.10
N LEU A 267 -17.09 -16.44 9.23
CA LEU A 267 -17.52 -16.99 10.51
C LEU A 267 -16.69 -18.21 10.95
N ARG A 268 -16.26 -18.24 12.20
CA ARG A 268 -15.63 -19.43 12.82
C ARG A 268 -14.40 -19.97 12.10
N ASN A 269 -13.66 -19.09 11.41
CA ASN A 269 -12.43 -19.47 10.74
C ASN A 269 -11.24 -19.39 11.71
N GLN A 270 -10.21 -20.20 11.42
CA GLN A 270 -8.88 -19.99 11.95
C GLN A 270 -8.02 -19.35 10.87
N ILE A 271 -7.75 -18.06 11.06
CA ILE A 271 -7.03 -17.19 10.14
C ILE A 271 -5.66 -16.97 10.75
N SER A 272 -4.65 -17.64 10.22
CA SER A 272 -3.36 -17.79 10.88
C SER A 272 -2.20 -17.63 9.92
N LYS A 273 -1.06 -17.16 10.41
CA LYS A 273 0.23 -17.25 9.69
C LYS A 273 1.18 -18.15 10.47
N PRO A 274 1.89 -19.09 9.82
CA PRO A 274 2.95 -19.83 10.48
C PRO A 274 4.07 -18.89 10.95
N ALA A 275 4.41 -18.91 12.24
CA ALA A 275 5.46 -18.05 12.80
C ALA A 275 6.84 -18.26 12.12
N ALA A 276 7.08 -19.45 11.54
CA ALA A 276 8.26 -19.76 10.75
C ALA A 276 8.39 -18.93 9.46
N TRP A 277 7.35 -18.21 9.04
CA TRP A 277 7.38 -17.34 7.87
C TRP A 277 8.04 -15.97 8.15
N ARG A 278 8.24 -15.63 9.43
CA ARG A 278 8.82 -14.35 9.85
C ARG A 278 10.25 -14.21 9.33
N GLY A 279 10.53 -13.12 8.60
CA GLY A 279 11.82 -12.88 7.97
C GLY A 279 12.10 -13.72 6.72
N VAL A 280 11.14 -14.54 6.27
CA VAL A 280 11.28 -15.42 5.10
C VAL A 280 10.41 -14.93 3.95
N TRP A 281 9.12 -14.71 4.22
CA TRP A 281 8.11 -14.32 3.23
C TRP A 281 7.64 -12.89 3.48
N THR A 282 7.14 -12.25 2.44
CA THR A 282 6.59 -10.89 2.52
C THR A 282 5.24 -10.95 3.23
N VAL A 283 5.20 -10.40 4.45
CA VAL A 283 4.02 -10.44 5.30
C VAL A 283 3.28 -9.12 5.40
N LYS A 284 1.95 -9.18 5.34
CA LYS A 284 1.04 -8.07 5.65
C LYS A 284 -0.03 -8.52 6.65
N ASN A 285 -1.31 -8.26 6.40
CA ASN A 285 -2.40 -8.28 7.39
C ASN A 285 -3.11 -9.64 7.44
N LEU A 286 -3.90 -9.91 8.48
CA LEU A 286 -4.74 -11.12 8.50
C LEU A 286 -6.03 -10.89 7.69
N LEU A 287 -6.60 -9.70 7.77
CA LEU A 287 -7.84 -9.33 7.12
C LEU A 287 -7.78 -7.90 6.58
N GLU A 288 -8.11 -7.70 5.31
CA GLU A 288 -8.10 -6.36 4.70
C GLU A 288 -9.32 -6.11 3.82
N MET A 289 -10.04 -5.02 4.11
CA MET A 289 -11.17 -4.54 3.33
C MET A 289 -10.78 -3.23 2.68
N LYS A 290 -10.67 -3.26 1.36
CA LYS A 290 -10.40 -2.09 0.50
C LYS A 290 -11.64 -1.63 -0.25
N ASN A 291 -12.55 -2.54 -0.55
CA ASN A 291 -13.86 -2.23 -1.11
C ASN A 291 -14.84 -3.33 -0.68
N ALA A 292 -15.72 -3.06 0.28
CA ALA A 292 -16.68 -4.02 0.79
C ALA A 292 -17.82 -3.35 1.57
N GLN A 293 -19.02 -3.94 1.53
CA GLN A 293 -20.14 -3.49 2.36
C GLN A 293 -20.98 -4.64 2.93
N ARG A 294 -21.65 -4.40 4.06
CA ARG A 294 -22.51 -5.39 4.73
C ARG A 294 -21.74 -6.67 5.05
N VAL A 295 -20.72 -6.52 5.89
CA VAL A 295 -19.78 -7.59 6.24
C VAL A 295 -20.01 -8.04 7.68
N THR A 296 -20.10 -9.35 7.91
CA THR A 296 -20.16 -9.95 9.25
C THR A 296 -18.94 -10.83 9.46
N ILE A 297 -18.09 -10.46 10.42
CA ILE A 297 -16.89 -11.17 10.84
C ILE A 297 -17.10 -11.60 12.29
N ASP A 298 -17.46 -12.87 12.49
CA ASP A 298 -17.92 -13.36 13.80
C ASP A 298 -17.31 -14.70 14.22
N GLY A 299 -16.88 -14.82 15.47
CA GLY A 299 -16.45 -16.10 16.03
C GLY A 299 -15.11 -16.61 15.50
N ASN A 300 -14.25 -15.75 14.93
CA ASN A 300 -12.98 -16.18 14.31
C ASN A 300 -11.80 -16.11 15.29
N VAL A 301 -10.77 -16.92 15.01
CA VAL A 301 -9.42 -16.73 15.55
C VAL A 301 -8.55 -16.11 14.46
N LEU A 302 -8.00 -14.94 14.72
CA LEU A 302 -7.04 -14.23 13.88
C LEU A 302 -5.71 -14.20 14.65
N GLU A 303 -4.69 -14.90 14.17
CA GLU A 303 -3.44 -15.03 14.92
C GLU A 303 -2.17 -14.99 14.07
N TYR A 304 -1.11 -14.48 14.70
CA TYR A 304 0.23 -14.30 14.13
C TYR A 304 0.29 -13.27 13.02
N ASN A 305 0.63 -12.04 13.39
CA ASN A 305 0.82 -10.92 12.47
C ASN A 305 1.96 -10.03 12.96
N TRP A 306 2.92 -9.68 12.12
CA TRP A 306 4.09 -8.89 12.55
C TRP A 306 4.39 -7.78 11.57
N ALA A 307 5.17 -6.79 12.02
CA ALA A 307 5.66 -5.75 11.14
C ALA A 307 6.66 -6.33 10.14
N ASP A 308 6.40 -6.09 8.87
CA ASP A 308 7.24 -6.48 7.73
C ASP A 308 6.94 -5.52 6.56
N ALA A 309 6.34 -5.99 5.45
CA ALA A 309 6.02 -5.14 4.30
C ALA A 309 4.95 -4.06 4.61
N GLN A 310 4.29 -4.16 5.76
CA GLN A 310 3.44 -3.13 6.36
C GLN A 310 3.65 -3.08 7.88
N SER A 311 3.03 -2.10 8.55
CA SER A 311 3.16 -1.83 9.98
C SER A 311 2.66 -2.94 10.92
N GLY A 312 2.09 -4.03 10.40
CA GLY A 312 1.70 -5.21 11.18
C GLY A 312 0.32 -5.12 11.86
N TYR A 313 -0.62 -4.33 11.32
CA TYR A 313 -2.00 -4.35 11.78
C TYR A 313 -2.69 -5.67 11.37
N ALA A 314 -3.41 -6.29 12.30
CA ALA A 314 -4.11 -7.54 12.04
C ALA A 314 -5.29 -7.36 11.08
N VAL A 315 -6.02 -6.25 11.24
CA VAL A 315 -7.27 -5.96 10.51
C VAL A 315 -7.23 -4.54 9.95
N LEU A 316 -7.49 -4.40 8.65
CA LEU A 316 -7.59 -3.11 7.96
C LEU A 316 -8.99 -2.90 7.39
N PHE A 317 -9.59 -1.76 7.74
CA PHE A 317 -10.79 -1.22 7.10
C PHE A 317 -10.40 0.08 6.40
N THR A 318 -9.81 -0.06 5.22
CA THR A 318 -9.11 1.04 4.54
C THR A 318 -9.56 1.13 3.08
N PRO A 319 -10.55 1.97 2.73
CA PRO A 319 -11.07 2.04 1.37
C PRO A 319 -9.93 2.39 0.40
N ARG A 320 -9.86 1.68 -0.73
CA ARG A 320 -8.89 1.93 -1.80
C ARG A 320 -9.56 1.89 -3.16
N ASN A 321 -9.51 3.01 -3.86
CA ASN A 321 -9.70 3.12 -5.29
C ASN A 321 -8.33 2.87 -5.96
N GLN A 322 -7.92 1.60 -5.97
CA GLN A 322 -6.55 1.13 -6.20
C GLN A 322 -5.92 1.66 -7.50
N GLY A 323 -6.71 1.76 -8.58
CA GLY A 323 -6.27 2.22 -9.89
C GLY A 323 -6.85 3.59 -10.30
N GLY A 324 -7.61 4.24 -9.42
CA GLY A 324 -8.26 5.52 -9.68
C GLY A 324 -9.56 5.44 -10.50
N THR A 325 -10.02 4.25 -10.89
CA THR A 325 -11.20 4.05 -11.76
C THR A 325 -12.49 3.68 -11.03
N ALA A 326 -12.42 3.41 -9.73
CA ALA A 326 -13.55 3.01 -8.88
C ALA A 326 -13.80 4.00 -7.72
N PRO A 327 -14.21 5.26 -8.00
CA PRO A 327 -14.43 6.28 -6.97
C PRO A 327 -15.59 5.95 -6.01
N TRP A 328 -16.42 4.97 -6.35
CA TRP A 328 -17.46 4.45 -5.46
C TRP A 328 -16.93 3.51 -4.38
N SER A 329 -15.62 3.18 -4.38
CA SER A 329 -15.02 2.26 -3.40
C SER A 329 -15.29 2.73 -1.97
N VAL A 330 -15.70 1.79 -1.11
CA VAL A 330 -16.13 2.09 0.27
C VAL A 330 -15.89 0.90 1.19
N VAL A 331 -15.69 1.16 2.47
CA VAL A 331 -15.82 0.15 3.54
C VAL A 331 -16.95 0.58 4.46
N GLN A 332 -18.07 -0.14 4.45
CA GLN A 332 -19.21 0.25 5.30
C GLN A 332 -20.06 -0.92 5.78
N ASP A 333 -20.83 -0.69 6.85
CA ASP A 333 -21.74 -1.71 7.41
C ASP A 333 -21.00 -2.99 7.82
N VAL A 334 -19.90 -2.83 8.56
CA VAL A 334 -19.05 -3.94 9.02
C VAL A 334 -19.35 -4.26 10.48
N ARG A 335 -19.60 -5.53 10.78
CA ARG A 335 -19.67 -6.07 12.15
C ARG A 335 -18.49 -6.99 12.37
N PHE A 336 -17.58 -6.59 13.26
CA PHE A 336 -16.44 -7.37 13.73
C PHE A 336 -16.71 -7.77 15.18
N THR A 337 -17.25 -8.97 15.39
CA THR A 337 -17.79 -9.40 16.68
C THR A 337 -17.30 -10.75 17.16
N ASN A 338 -17.19 -10.96 18.47
CA ASN A 338 -16.86 -12.27 19.03
C ASN A 338 -15.60 -12.92 18.41
N ASN A 339 -14.57 -12.14 18.10
CA ASN A 339 -13.31 -12.67 17.56
C ASN A 339 -12.22 -12.68 18.63
N ILE A 340 -11.28 -13.63 18.49
CA ILE A 340 -9.98 -13.57 19.15
C ILE A 340 -8.98 -13.05 18.13
N VAL A 341 -8.33 -11.93 18.42
CA VAL A 341 -7.17 -11.43 17.66
C VAL A 341 -5.96 -11.53 18.58
N ARG A 342 -4.95 -12.32 18.20
CA ARG A 342 -3.80 -12.52 19.08
C ARG A 342 -2.46 -12.69 18.40
N HIS A 343 -1.39 -12.50 19.15
CA HIS A 343 -0.03 -12.63 18.64
C HIS A 343 0.21 -11.70 17.46
N THR A 344 -0.17 -10.42 17.63
CA THR A 344 -0.12 -9.44 16.55
C THR A 344 0.70 -8.22 16.93
N SER A 345 1.29 -7.55 15.93
CA SER A 345 1.99 -6.29 16.13
C SER A 345 1.05 -5.17 16.53
N SER A 346 -0.04 -4.98 15.79
CA SER A 346 -1.11 -4.03 16.09
C SER A 346 -2.46 -4.66 15.75
N ALA A 347 -3.55 -4.12 16.30
CA ALA A 347 -4.87 -4.73 16.14
C ALA A 347 -5.63 -4.20 14.92
N ILE A 348 -6.19 -2.98 14.97
CA ILE A 348 -7.10 -2.48 13.93
C ILE A 348 -6.65 -1.11 13.40
N ASP A 349 -6.67 -0.97 12.08
CA ASP A 349 -6.52 0.30 11.37
C ASP A 349 -7.76 0.62 10.52
N ILE A 350 -8.25 1.86 10.59
CA ILE A 350 -9.44 2.35 9.89
C ILE A 350 -9.11 3.65 9.18
N LEU A 351 -9.13 3.61 7.85
CA LEU A 351 -8.97 4.82 7.04
C LEU A 351 -10.35 5.36 6.64
N GLY A 352 -10.53 6.67 6.80
CA GLY A 352 -11.79 7.35 6.48
C GLY A 352 -12.06 7.44 4.98
N THR A 353 -11.07 7.85 4.20
CA THR A 353 -11.14 7.91 2.72
C THR A 353 -9.78 7.54 2.17
N ASP A 354 -9.75 6.99 0.96
CA ASP A 354 -8.50 6.73 0.25
C ASP A 354 -7.69 8.03 0.10
N ASP A 355 -6.40 7.95 0.44
CA ASP A 355 -5.43 9.04 0.45
C ASP A 355 -4.60 9.12 -0.85
N GLU A 356 -4.75 8.13 -1.73
CA GLU A 356 -4.11 8.12 -3.07
C GLU A 356 -5.07 8.59 -4.17
N HIS A 357 -6.31 8.11 -4.15
CA HIS A 357 -7.36 8.43 -5.13
C HIS A 357 -8.69 8.71 -4.43
N PRO A 358 -9.66 9.41 -5.05
CA PRO A 358 -10.97 9.62 -4.43
C PRO A 358 -11.73 8.32 -4.16
N SER A 359 -12.29 8.18 -2.96
CA SER A 359 -13.21 7.09 -2.57
C SER A 359 -14.43 7.65 -1.82
N GLN A 360 -15.40 6.80 -1.50
CA GLN A 360 -16.39 7.14 -0.49
C GLN A 360 -15.80 7.03 0.92
N GLN A 361 -16.47 7.68 1.88
CA GLN A 361 -16.11 7.64 3.29
C GLN A 361 -16.48 6.31 3.96
N THR A 362 -15.55 5.74 4.70
CA THR A 362 -15.75 4.60 5.60
C THR A 362 -16.75 4.93 6.69
N LYS A 363 -17.76 4.08 6.89
CA LYS A 363 -18.82 4.34 7.86
C LYS A 363 -19.52 3.13 8.43
N ARG A 364 -20.08 3.26 9.63
CA ARG A 364 -20.88 2.23 10.31
C ARG A 364 -20.09 0.94 10.54
N ILE A 365 -19.00 1.08 11.28
CA ILE A 365 -18.13 -0.03 11.69
C ILE A 365 -18.43 -0.36 13.15
N THR A 366 -18.77 -1.61 13.45
CA THR A 366 -19.00 -2.10 14.81
C THR A 366 -17.92 -3.11 15.17
N ILE A 367 -17.12 -2.79 16.19
CA ILE A 367 -16.11 -3.66 16.79
C ILE A 367 -16.62 -4.00 18.19
N ARG A 368 -17.19 -5.19 18.37
CA ARG A 368 -17.86 -5.53 19.63
C ARG A 368 -17.56 -6.94 20.15
N ASN A 369 -17.39 -7.07 21.46
CA ASN A 369 -17.23 -8.37 22.12
C ASN A 369 -16.02 -9.19 21.64
N ASN A 370 -14.92 -8.53 21.28
CA ASN A 370 -13.70 -9.21 20.85
C ASN A 370 -12.66 -9.26 21.98
N LEU A 371 -11.82 -10.29 21.94
CA LEU A 371 -10.60 -10.39 22.74
C LEU A 371 -9.39 -10.08 21.85
N PHE A 372 -8.61 -9.07 22.25
CA PHE A 372 -7.30 -8.79 21.67
C PHE A 372 -6.23 -9.15 22.69
N ASP A 373 -5.41 -10.16 22.39
CA ASP A 373 -4.44 -10.71 23.34
C ASP A 373 -3.03 -10.73 22.73
N ASP A 374 -2.01 -10.39 23.51
CA ASP A 374 -0.63 -10.26 22.99
C ASP A 374 -0.56 -9.38 21.72
N VAL A 375 -1.16 -8.18 21.78
CA VAL A 375 -0.97 -7.12 20.77
C VAL A 375 0.27 -6.33 21.15
N SER A 376 1.41 -6.73 20.60
CA SER A 376 2.71 -6.41 21.19
C SER A 376 3.73 -6.01 20.14
N SER A 377 4.14 -4.74 20.20
CA SER A 377 5.31 -4.26 19.45
C SER A 377 6.60 -4.95 19.85
N ALA A 378 6.70 -5.37 21.12
CA ALA A 378 7.89 -6.04 21.64
C ALA A 378 8.03 -7.46 21.07
N ASN A 379 6.92 -8.19 20.95
CA ASN A 379 6.95 -9.58 20.49
C ASN A 379 6.87 -9.67 18.95
N TRP A 380 6.12 -8.76 18.32
CA TRP A 380 5.74 -8.87 16.91
C TRP A 380 6.19 -7.66 16.05
N GLY A 381 6.99 -6.74 16.58
CA GLY A 381 7.43 -5.53 15.87
C GLY A 381 6.32 -4.49 15.70
N GLY A 382 6.57 -3.39 14.99
CA GLY A 382 5.56 -2.34 14.76
C GLY A 382 5.20 -1.54 16.02
N ASP A 383 3.96 -1.08 16.14
CA ASP A 383 3.62 -0.01 17.10
C ASP A 383 2.81 -0.47 18.33
N GLY A 384 2.27 -1.69 18.36
CA GLY A 384 1.56 -2.19 19.55
C GLY A 384 0.16 -1.59 19.75
N LYS A 385 -0.41 -0.93 18.74
CA LYS A 385 -1.62 -0.12 18.91
C LYS A 385 -2.87 -0.99 18.89
N PHE A 386 -3.87 -0.62 19.71
CA PHE A 386 -5.18 -1.27 19.67
C PHE A 386 -5.99 -0.78 18.46
N LEU A 387 -6.27 0.52 18.39
CA LEU A 387 -7.08 1.10 17.32
C LEU A 387 -6.42 2.34 16.74
N VAL A 388 -6.40 2.44 15.41
CA VAL A 388 -6.07 3.65 14.67
C VAL A 388 -7.24 4.02 13.78
N LEU A 389 -7.60 5.30 13.74
CA LEU A 389 -8.63 5.78 12.83
C LEU A 389 -8.52 7.25 12.46
N THR A 390 -9.00 7.59 11.26
CA THR A 390 -9.14 8.97 10.77
C THR A 390 -10.40 9.11 9.92
N GLN A 391 -10.99 10.32 9.88
CA GLN A 391 -12.03 10.75 8.93
C GLN A 391 -13.18 9.74 8.69
N SER A 392 -13.52 8.90 9.66
CA SER A 392 -14.56 7.86 9.54
C SER A 392 -15.87 8.33 10.17
N ASP A 393 -16.99 7.69 9.82
CA ASP A 393 -18.29 8.01 10.41
C ASP A 393 -18.92 6.80 11.13
N ALA A 394 -19.47 7.03 12.32
CA ALA A 394 -20.19 6.02 13.10
C ALA A 394 -19.38 4.74 13.37
N VAL A 395 -18.18 4.88 13.92
CA VAL A 395 -17.39 3.75 14.44
C VAL A 395 -17.78 3.49 15.91
N THR A 396 -18.25 2.27 16.20
CA THR A 396 -18.61 1.81 17.54
C THR A 396 -17.65 0.73 18.00
N VAL A 397 -17.01 0.95 19.15
CA VAL A 397 -16.10 0.03 19.84
C VAL A 397 -16.69 -0.27 21.20
N ASP A 398 -17.25 -1.46 21.38
CA ASP A 398 -18.03 -1.77 22.58
C ASP A 398 -17.73 -3.17 23.16
N HIS A 399 -17.61 -3.29 24.48
CA HIS A 399 -17.38 -4.59 25.13
C HIS A 399 -16.15 -5.35 24.60
N ASN A 400 -15.05 -4.69 24.26
CA ASN A 400 -13.82 -5.38 23.89
C ASN A 400 -12.87 -5.46 25.08
N THR A 401 -12.15 -6.59 25.21
CA THR A 401 -11.01 -6.71 26.11
C THR A 401 -9.75 -6.68 25.25
N ALA A 402 -8.86 -5.72 25.48
CA ALA A 402 -7.63 -5.58 24.71
C ALA A 402 -6.40 -5.52 25.61
N PHE A 403 -5.40 -6.36 25.30
CA PHE A 403 -4.10 -6.41 25.97
C PHE A 403 -3.01 -6.00 24.98
N GLN A 404 -3.05 -4.71 24.62
CA GLN A 404 -2.03 -4.09 23.80
C GLN A 404 -0.89 -3.50 24.63
N ASN A 405 0.31 -3.34 24.07
CA ASN A 405 1.43 -2.64 24.72
C ASN A 405 1.68 -1.20 24.18
N GLY A 406 0.92 -0.79 23.16
CA GLY A 406 0.89 0.59 22.63
C GLY A 406 -0.38 1.35 23.03
N ASN A 407 -0.75 2.39 22.28
CA ASN A 407 -1.88 3.25 22.64
C ASN A 407 -3.24 2.57 22.40
N VAL A 408 -4.25 2.97 23.19
CA VAL A 408 -5.64 2.51 23.08
C VAL A 408 -6.26 2.98 21.78
N THR A 409 -6.14 4.27 21.48
CA THR A 409 -6.66 4.85 20.23
C THR A 409 -5.69 5.91 19.72
N VAL A 410 -5.37 5.85 18.44
CA VAL A 410 -4.59 6.87 17.74
C VAL A 410 -5.43 7.51 16.64
N ALA A 411 -5.51 8.84 16.66
CA ALA A 411 -6.23 9.63 15.66
C ALA A 411 -5.29 10.58 14.90
N TYR A 412 -5.59 10.86 13.64
CA TYR A 412 -4.81 11.79 12.84
C TYR A 412 -5.67 12.39 11.73
N GLY A 413 -5.13 13.37 11.00
CA GLY A 413 -5.80 13.95 9.83
C GLY A 413 -7.09 14.70 10.18
N ALA A 414 -8.19 14.37 9.49
CA ALA A 414 -9.50 14.97 9.74
C ALA A 414 -10.29 14.19 10.81
N ALA A 415 -11.21 14.88 11.48
CA ALA A 415 -12.02 14.31 12.55
C ALA A 415 -12.94 13.18 12.06
N SER A 416 -13.13 12.17 12.90
CA SER A 416 -14.14 11.13 12.74
C SER A 416 -15.41 11.50 13.50
N THR A 417 -16.58 11.26 12.91
CA THR A 417 -17.88 11.60 13.50
C THR A 417 -18.59 10.38 14.05
N GLY A 418 -19.47 10.57 15.05
CA GLY A 418 -20.28 9.49 15.60
C GLY A 418 -19.48 8.37 16.30
N PHE A 419 -18.29 8.68 16.80
CA PHE A 419 -17.44 7.71 17.49
C PHE A 419 -18.03 7.31 18.84
N VAL A 420 -18.16 6.01 19.07
CA VAL A 420 -18.65 5.42 20.33
C VAL A 420 -17.59 4.46 20.84
N PHE A 421 -17.11 4.67 22.07
CA PHE A 421 -16.16 3.81 22.75
C PHE A 421 -16.67 3.52 24.16
N THR A 422 -17.33 2.37 24.34
CA THR A 422 -18.06 2.05 25.57
C THR A 422 -17.75 0.66 26.12
N ASN A 423 -17.80 0.50 27.44
CA ASN A 423 -17.75 -0.81 28.10
C ASN A 423 -16.50 -1.65 27.79
N ASN A 424 -15.43 -1.04 27.28
CA ASN A 424 -14.18 -1.74 26.93
C ASN A 424 -13.27 -1.90 28.16
N LEU A 425 -12.40 -2.89 28.14
CA LEU A 425 -11.37 -3.15 29.14
C LEU A 425 -10.01 -3.17 28.47
N THR A 426 -9.12 -2.26 28.83
CA THR A 426 -7.80 -2.11 28.18
C THR A 426 -6.78 -1.46 29.10
N PRO A 427 -5.46 -1.73 28.96
CA PRO A 427 -4.45 -0.90 29.60
C PRO A 427 -4.32 0.46 28.90
N ASN A 428 -4.00 1.50 29.66
CA ASN A 428 -3.72 2.86 29.14
C ASN A 428 -2.40 2.92 28.37
N ASN A 429 -1.38 2.24 28.88
CA ASN A 429 0.01 2.35 28.44
C ASN A 429 0.49 3.81 28.41
N ALA A 430 1.34 4.18 27.43
CA ALA A 430 2.02 5.47 27.40
C ALA A 430 1.06 6.66 27.34
N TYR A 431 0.12 6.67 26.40
CA TYR A 431 -0.77 7.82 26.18
C TYR A 431 -2.26 7.51 26.22
N GLY A 432 -2.68 6.25 26.24
CA GLY A 432 -4.10 5.90 26.17
C GLY A 432 -4.69 6.30 24.83
N VAL A 433 -5.49 7.37 24.83
CA VAL A 433 -6.04 7.99 23.62
C VAL A 433 -5.16 9.17 23.23
N ILE A 434 -4.64 9.19 22.01
CA ILE A 434 -3.77 10.25 21.52
C ILE A 434 -4.07 10.57 20.06
N GLY A 435 -3.89 11.81 19.66
CA GLY A 435 -3.99 12.20 18.26
C GLY A 435 -2.85 13.09 17.86
N ASP A 436 -2.57 13.14 16.57
CA ASP A 436 -1.58 14.05 16.03
C ASP A 436 -1.83 15.46 16.56
N ASN A 437 -0.77 16.14 16.94
CA ASN A 437 -0.85 17.56 17.28
C ASN A 437 -1.71 17.93 18.50
N THR A 438 -2.21 16.96 19.28
CA THR A 438 -3.06 17.16 20.46
C THR A 438 -2.46 16.55 21.73
N GLY A 439 -2.91 17.02 22.90
CA GLY A 439 -2.63 16.35 24.17
C GLY A 439 -3.47 15.08 24.32
N ARG A 440 -2.97 14.10 25.09
CA ARG A 440 -3.65 12.82 25.31
C ARG A 440 -5.01 12.97 26.01
N GLY A 441 -5.92 12.04 25.76
CA GLY A 441 -7.24 11.96 26.39
C GLY A 441 -8.20 13.00 25.81
N GLU A 442 -8.78 13.83 26.68
CA GLU A 442 -9.79 14.85 26.38
C GLU A 442 -9.43 15.73 25.16
N PRO A 443 -8.23 16.32 25.02
CA PRO A 443 -7.94 17.19 23.89
C PRO A 443 -8.00 16.44 22.56
N THR A 444 -7.50 15.20 22.51
CA THR A 444 -7.66 14.31 21.34
C THR A 444 -9.12 13.97 21.09
N LEU A 445 -9.87 13.56 22.13
CA LEU A 445 -11.29 13.19 22.01
C LEU A 445 -12.11 14.36 21.46
N ASN A 446 -11.92 15.57 21.98
CA ASN A 446 -12.65 16.75 21.54
C ASN A 446 -12.28 17.18 20.10
N THR A 447 -11.02 16.97 19.70
CA THR A 447 -10.52 17.39 18.38
C THR A 447 -10.90 16.40 17.28
N TYR A 448 -10.63 15.12 17.50
CA TYR A 448 -10.73 14.08 16.48
C TYR A 448 -12.04 13.31 16.54
N PHE A 449 -12.77 13.40 17.65
CA PHE A 449 -14.02 12.68 17.87
C PHE A 449 -15.08 13.61 18.47
N PRO A 450 -15.45 14.70 17.78
CA PRO A 450 -16.39 15.69 18.30
C PRO A 450 -17.71 15.01 18.67
N SER A 451 -18.18 15.26 19.90
CA SER A 451 -19.41 14.67 20.46
C SER A 451 -19.38 13.14 20.57
N CYS A 452 -18.20 12.53 20.74
CA CYS A 452 -18.10 11.10 20.95
C CYS A 452 -18.78 10.63 22.25
N VAL A 453 -19.13 9.35 22.27
CA VAL A 453 -19.60 8.67 23.47
C VAL A 453 -18.46 7.84 24.03
N PHE A 454 -17.74 8.38 25.03
CA PHE A 454 -16.62 7.70 25.67
C PHE A 454 -16.93 7.45 27.17
N ARG A 455 -17.54 6.30 27.49
CA ARG A 455 -18.04 6.01 28.85
C ARG A 455 -18.09 4.53 29.22
N GLY A 456 -18.07 4.23 30.51
CA GLY A 456 -18.20 2.85 31.02
C GLY A 456 -16.98 1.98 30.77
N ASN A 457 -15.86 2.55 30.34
CA ASN A 457 -14.64 1.80 30.05
C ASN A 457 -13.82 1.57 31.32
N VAL A 458 -13.14 0.42 31.40
CA VAL A 458 -12.11 0.12 32.39
C VAL A 458 -10.76 0.31 31.73
N ILE A 459 -10.06 1.40 32.04
CA ILE A 459 -8.77 1.75 31.46
C ILE A 459 -7.70 1.64 32.55
N ALA A 460 -6.97 0.53 32.54
CA ALA A 460 -6.03 0.20 33.60
C ALA A 460 -4.68 0.93 33.43
N GLY A 461 -4.20 1.55 34.50
CA GLY A 461 -2.91 2.23 34.54
C GLY A 461 -2.92 3.45 35.43
N VAL A 462 -1.79 4.15 35.44
CA VAL A 462 -1.60 5.42 36.15
C VAL A 462 -1.06 6.47 35.20
N ASN A 463 -1.25 7.75 35.54
CA ASN A 463 -0.62 8.85 34.83
C ASN A 463 0.91 8.88 35.11
N GLU A 464 1.66 9.77 34.43
CA GLU A 464 3.12 9.91 34.64
C GLU A 464 3.52 10.28 36.07
N TYR A 465 2.58 10.75 36.90
CA TYR A 465 2.81 11.10 38.30
C TYR A 465 2.39 9.98 39.27
N GLY A 466 1.98 8.81 38.77
CA GLY A 466 1.50 7.69 39.57
C GLY A 466 0.06 7.85 40.09
N GLY A 467 -0.69 8.84 39.60
CA GLY A 467 -2.08 9.12 39.98
C GLY A 467 -3.12 8.56 39.01
N SER A 468 -4.40 8.81 39.31
CA SER A 468 -5.53 8.38 38.47
C SER A 468 -5.50 9.02 37.08
N LEU A 469 -5.97 8.27 36.07
CA LEU A 469 -6.15 8.73 34.70
C LEU A 469 -7.34 9.68 34.51
N THR A 470 -8.17 9.90 35.54
CA THR A 470 -9.28 10.86 35.51
C THR A 470 -8.88 12.26 35.06
N MET A 471 -7.61 12.66 35.25
CA MET A 471 -7.11 13.96 34.76
C MET A 471 -7.09 14.08 33.22
N TYR A 472 -6.99 12.97 32.49
CA TYR A 472 -7.05 12.96 31.02
C TYR A 472 -8.45 12.68 30.49
N TYR A 473 -9.34 12.23 31.37
CA TYR A 473 -10.70 11.85 31.05
C TYR A 473 -11.63 12.35 32.16
N PRO A 474 -11.88 13.67 32.25
CA PRO A 474 -12.67 14.23 33.33
C PRO A 474 -14.07 13.62 33.37
N SER A 475 -14.54 13.25 34.56
CA SER A 475 -15.83 12.55 34.71
C SER A 475 -17.04 13.42 34.32
N ALA A 476 -16.87 14.74 34.24
CA ALA A 476 -17.90 15.67 33.77
C ALA A 476 -18.20 15.46 32.29
N ASP A 477 -17.16 15.20 31.49
CA ASP A 477 -17.24 15.06 30.04
C ASP A 477 -17.31 13.58 29.60
N PHE A 478 -16.62 12.70 30.33
CA PHE A 478 -16.51 11.27 30.04
C PHE A 478 -16.92 10.40 31.25
N PRO A 479 -18.22 10.38 31.61
CA PRO A 479 -18.69 9.76 32.85
C PRO A 479 -18.59 8.23 32.84
N GLY A 480 -18.58 7.64 34.03
CA GLY A 480 -18.70 6.18 34.21
C GLY A 480 -17.48 5.36 33.82
N ASN A 481 -16.39 5.99 33.35
CA ASN A 481 -15.13 5.29 33.15
C ASN A 481 -14.44 5.00 34.49
N SER A 482 -13.71 3.88 34.56
CA SER A 482 -12.99 3.40 35.73
C SER A 482 -11.50 3.22 35.42
N TYR A 483 -10.64 3.57 36.38
CA TYR A 483 -9.18 3.61 36.18
C TYR A 483 -8.44 2.81 37.27
N PRO A 484 -8.48 1.46 37.23
CA PRO A 484 -7.66 0.65 38.13
C PRO A 484 -6.17 0.95 37.91
N THR A 485 -5.36 0.90 38.97
CA THR A 485 -3.92 1.23 38.87
C THR A 485 -3.12 0.26 38.01
N SER A 486 -3.60 -0.97 37.83
CA SER A 486 -3.00 -1.99 36.98
C SER A 486 -4.05 -2.98 36.47
N LEU A 487 -3.67 -3.82 35.50
CA LEU A 487 -4.51 -4.92 35.04
C LEU A 487 -4.78 -5.96 36.14
N ASP A 488 -3.89 -6.10 37.12
CA ASP A 488 -4.11 -7.04 38.24
C ASP A 488 -5.22 -6.54 39.17
N ALA A 489 -5.35 -5.22 39.34
CA ALA A 489 -6.44 -4.60 40.10
C ALA A 489 -7.82 -4.75 39.45
N VAL A 490 -7.89 -5.23 38.20
CA VAL A 490 -9.16 -5.56 37.52
C VAL A 490 -9.85 -6.77 38.17
N GLY A 491 -9.08 -7.75 38.67
CA GLY A 491 -9.64 -8.95 39.29
C GLY A 491 -10.20 -9.95 38.28
N PHE A 492 -9.37 -10.41 37.34
CA PHE A 492 -9.68 -11.56 36.47
C PHE A 492 -9.70 -12.88 37.27
N VAL A 493 -10.41 -13.88 36.75
CA VAL A 493 -10.39 -15.24 37.33
C VAL A 493 -9.01 -15.89 37.19
N ASP A 494 -8.46 -15.93 35.97
CA ASP A 494 -7.09 -16.40 35.70
C ASP A 494 -6.62 -15.89 34.32
N ARG A 495 -6.16 -14.63 34.29
CA ARG A 495 -5.67 -14.00 33.04
C ARG A 495 -4.48 -14.77 32.46
N THR A 496 -3.56 -15.22 33.30
CA THR A 496 -2.34 -15.93 32.87
C THR A 496 -2.64 -17.30 32.26
N GLY A 497 -3.69 -17.98 32.72
CA GLY A 497 -4.20 -19.22 32.14
C GLY A 497 -5.19 -19.02 30.99
N GLY A 498 -5.39 -17.79 30.50
CA GLY A 498 -6.30 -17.49 29.38
C GLY A 498 -7.78 -17.43 29.75
N ASN A 499 -8.13 -17.33 31.04
CA ASN A 499 -9.49 -17.13 31.51
C ASN A 499 -9.73 -15.65 31.83
N TYR A 500 -10.25 -14.93 30.84
CA TYR A 500 -10.46 -13.48 30.88
C TYR A 500 -11.76 -13.04 31.55
N ARG A 501 -12.51 -13.96 32.18
CA ARG A 501 -13.70 -13.62 32.97
C ARG A 501 -13.31 -12.77 34.18
N LEU A 502 -14.20 -11.85 34.56
CA LEU A 502 -14.07 -11.12 35.83
C LEU A 502 -14.50 -12.01 37.00
N ALA A 503 -13.69 -12.02 38.06
CA ALA A 503 -14.00 -12.74 39.29
C ALA A 503 -15.23 -12.13 39.98
N ALA A 504 -15.92 -12.93 40.81
CA ALA A 504 -17.14 -12.49 41.49
C ALA A 504 -16.93 -11.29 42.43
N ASN A 505 -15.70 -11.10 42.92
CA ASN A 505 -15.30 -9.97 43.76
C ASN A 505 -14.64 -8.82 42.97
N SER A 506 -14.57 -8.91 41.63
CA SER A 506 -14.09 -7.81 40.81
C SER A 506 -15.04 -6.62 40.94
N PRO A 507 -14.53 -5.39 41.17
CA PRO A 507 -15.38 -4.20 41.19
C PRO A 507 -15.96 -3.85 39.81
N TYR A 508 -15.49 -4.51 38.75
CA TYR A 508 -15.91 -4.30 37.37
C TYR A 508 -16.90 -5.37 36.88
N LYS A 509 -17.26 -6.32 37.75
CA LYS A 509 -18.33 -7.30 37.52
C LYS A 509 -19.67 -6.57 37.45
N SER A 510 -20.46 -6.81 36.40
CA SER A 510 -21.76 -6.15 36.17
C SER A 510 -21.73 -4.62 36.21
N ALA A 511 -20.57 -4.00 35.93
CA ALA A 511 -20.34 -2.56 36.07
C ALA A 511 -20.41 -1.78 34.74
N ALA A 512 -20.57 -2.47 33.61
CA ALA A 512 -20.76 -1.83 32.32
C ALA A 512 -22.08 -1.03 32.28
N THR A 513 -22.20 -0.12 31.32
CA THR A 513 -23.39 0.75 31.17
C THR A 513 -24.69 0.00 30.87
N ASP A 514 -24.61 -1.28 30.49
CA ASP A 514 -25.74 -2.17 30.25
C ASP A 514 -25.95 -3.22 31.36
N GLY A 515 -25.22 -3.12 32.49
CA GLY A 515 -25.29 -4.04 33.62
C GLY A 515 -24.52 -5.36 33.43
N LYS A 516 -23.77 -5.49 32.34
CA LYS A 516 -22.86 -6.63 32.12
C LYS A 516 -21.47 -6.36 32.68
N ASP A 517 -20.60 -7.37 32.60
CA ASP A 517 -19.18 -7.21 32.90
C ASP A 517 -18.51 -6.25 31.93
N ALA A 518 -17.59 -5.41 32.42
CA ALA A 518 -16.76 -4.60 31.54
C ALA A 518 -15.78 -5.46 30.73
N GLY A 519 -15.53 -5.08 29.48
CA GLY A 519 -14.75 -5.87 28.53
C GLY A 519 -15.60 -6.90 27.78
N CYS A 520 -14.94 -7.86 27.15
CA CYS A 520 -15.63 -8.92 26.42
C CYS A 520 -16.37 -9.90 27.35
N ASP A 521 -17.61 -10.21 26.96
CA ASP A 521 -18.34 -11.38 27.41
C ASP A 521 -17.65 -12.62 26.85
N PHE A 522 -16.74 -13.17 27.65
CA PHE A 522 -15.89 -14.28 27.27
C PHE A 522 -16.68 -15.58 27.06
N ASP A 523 -17.82 -15.76 27.73
CA ASP A 523 -18.69 -16.92 27.51
C ASP A 523 -19.40 -16.83 26.15
N ALA A 524 -19.94 -15.65 25.81
CA ALA A 524 -20.53 -15.43 24.49
C ALA A 524 -19.49 -15.55 23.36
N LEU A 525 -18.27 -15.06 23.60
CA LEU A 525 -17.14 -15.22 22.67
C LEU A 525 -16.86 -16.71 22.37
N LEU A 526 -16.67 -17.53 23.41
CA LEU A 526 -16.39 -18.95 23.24
C LEU A 526 -17.58 -19.69 22.59
N ALA A 527 -18.81 -19.31 22.91
CA ALA A 527 -20.00 -19.88 22.30
C ALA A 527 -20.11 -19.56 20.80
N ALA A 528 -19.75 -18.35 20.37
CA ALA A 528 -19.76 -17.96 18.96
C ALA A 528 -18.73 -18.75 18.13
N MET A 529 -17.59 -19.07 18.74
CA MET A 529 -16.51 -19.86 18.13
C MET A 529 -16.81 -21.36 18.05
N ALA A 530 -17.73 -21.86 18.87
CA ALA A 530 -18.09 -23.28 18.89
C ALA A 530 -18.77 -23.70 17.57
N LEU A 531 -18.41 -24.88 17.07
CA LEU A 531 -19.13 -25.49 15.96
C LEU A 531 -20.52 -25.91 16.44
N PRO A 532 -21.59 -25.63 15.66
CA PRO A 532 -22.90 -26.19 15.97
C PRO A 532 -22.78 -27.72 15.98
N THR A 533 -23.26 -28.36 17.04
CA THR A 533 -23.35 -29.84 17.08
C THR A 533 -24.26 -30.27 15.92
N PRO A 534 -23.84 -31.21 15.05
CA PRO A 534 -24.70 -31.68 13.97
C PRO A 534 -25.99 -32.22 14.59
N THR A 535 -27.10 -31.55 14.31
CA THR A 535 -28.42 -32.08 14.66
C THR A 535 -28.66 -33.25 13.71
N PRO A 536 -29.00 -34.46 14.19
CA PRO A 536 -29.25 -35.60 13.31
C PRO A 536 -30.34 -35.22 12.29
N THR A 537 -29.97 -35.21 11.02
CA THR A 537 -30.84 -34.84 9.90
C THR A 537 -31.98 -35.85 9.81
N SER A 538 -33.21 -35.45 10.16
CA SER A 538 -34.40 -36.22 9.78
C SER A 538 -34.52 -36.22 8.26
N THR A 539 -34.58 -37.39 7.65
CA THR A 539 -34.78 -37.59 6.20
C THR A 539 -35.96 -36.74 5.71
N PRO A 540 -35.81 -35.87 4.69
CA PRO A 540 -36.90 -35.02 4.24
C PRO A 540 -38.01 -35.85 3.59
N THR A 541 -39.23 -35.74 4.11
CA THR A 541 -40.45 -36.16 3.42
C THR A 541 -40.81 -35.07 2.39
N PRO A 542 -41.10 -35.43 1.12
CA PRO A 542 -41.42 -34.44 0.08
C PRO A 542 -42.71 -33.68 0.45
N THR A 543 -42.63 -32.34 0.50
CA THR A 543 -43.77 -31.46 0.83
C THR A 543 -44.09 -30.54 -0.37
N PRO A 544 -45.38 -30.25 -0.68
CA PRO A 544 -45.81 -29.69 -1.96
C PRO A 544 -45.53 -28.18 -2.13
N VAL A 545 -45.42 -27.76 -3.39
CA VAL A 545 -45.18 -26.39 -3.87
C VAL A 545 -46.33 -25.42 -3.51
N PRO A 546 -46.08 -24.26 -2.85
CA PRO A 546 -47.09 -23.20 -2.66
C PRO A 546 -47.15 -22.22 -3.85
N ALA A 547 -48.37 -21.75 -4.17
CA ALA A 547 -48.65 -20.78 -5.21
C ALA A 547 -48.30 -19.33 -4.81
N ALA A 548 -47.91 -18.51 -5.81
CA ALA A 548 -47.44 -17.13 -5.67
C ALA A 548 -48.49 -16.15 -5.09
N THR A 549 -48.02 -15.21 -4.26
CA THR A 549 -48.80 -14.08 -3.71
C THR A 549 -48.16 -12.74 -4.14
N PRO A 550 -48.92 -11.69 -4.49
CA PRO A 550 -48.40 -10.49 -5.17
C PRO A 550 -47.78 -9.42 -4.24
N THR A 551 -46.86 -8.64 -4.81
CA THR A 551 -46.01 -7.60 -4.20
C THR A 551 -46.74 -6.27 -3.92
N PRO A 552 -46.49 -5.56 -2.80
CA PRO A 552 -47.02 -4.21 -2.56
C PRO A 552 -46.08 -3.06 -3.00
N THR A 553 -46.69 -1.94 -3.41
CA THR A 553 -46.11 -0.70 -3.95
C THR A 553 -45.59 0.27 -2.86
N PRO A 554 -44.48 1.02 -3.06
CA PRO A 554 -43.95 1.97 -2.07
C PRO A 554 -44.62 3.36 -2.08
N SER A 555 -44.61 4.03 -0.92
CA SER A 555 -45.15 5.38 -0.65
C SER A 555 -44.03 6.42 -0.43
N PRO A 556 -44.22 7.73 -0.72
CA PRO A 556 -43.14 8.73 -0.77
C PRO A 556 -42.80 9.39 0.58
N ILE A 557 -41.52 9.78 0.76
CA ILE A 557 -40.94 10.46 1.93
C ILE A 557 -40.90 12.00 1.72
N PRO A 558 -41.18 12.83 2.75
CA PRO A 558 -41.12 14.30 2.66
C PRO A 558 -39.72 14.88 2.95
N SER A 559 -39.48 16.10 2.41
CA SER A 559 -38.22 16.87 2.44
C SER A 559 -38.12 17.82 3.65
N PRO A 560 -36.94 18.01 4.29
CA PRO A 560 -36.77 18.94 5.41
C PRO A 560 -36.33 20.37 5.02
N THR A 561 -36.83 21.34 5.79
CA THR A 561 -36.59 22.80 5.71
C THR A 561 -35.36 23.23 6.53
N PRO A 562 -34.58 24.27 6.14
CA PRO A 562 -33.40 24.72 6.88
C PRO A 562 -33.70 25.84 7.91
N ALA A 563 -32.91 25.90 8.99
CA ALA A 563 -32.94 26.92 10.06
C ALA A 563 -31.54 27.56 10.30
N PRO A 564 -31.46 28.79 10.87
CA PRO A 564 -30.41 29.81 10.62
C PRO A 564 -29.22 29.79 11.60
N PRO A 565 -28.12 30.56 11.36
CA PRO A 565 -26.88 30.48 12.15
C PRO A 565 -26.86 31.46 13.34
N GLN A 566 -26.19 31.07 14.44
CA GLN A 566 -25.80 31.96 15.57
C GLN A 566 -24.30 31.86 15.89
N PRO A 567 -23.69 32.91 16.49
CA PRO A 567 -22.27 33.24 16.36
C PRO A 567 -21.37 32.62 17.43
N THR A 568 -20.10 32.44 17.07
CA THR A 568 -19.04 31.85 17.90
C THR A 568 -18.27 32.93 18.70
N PRO A 569 -17.94 32.70 19.99
CA PRO A 569 -17.08 33.58 20.78
C PRO A 569 -15.59 33.37 20.50
N THR A 570 -14.84 34.47 20.54
CA THR A 570 -13.39 34.56 20.28
C THR A 570 -12.54 34.16 21.51
N PRO A 571 -11.55 33.26 21.38
CA PRO A 571 -10.55 33.00 22.43
C PRO A 571 -9.30 33.89 22.28
N THR A 572 -8.73 34.27 23.42
CA THR A 572 -7.51 35.07 23.60
C THR A 572 -6.24 34.18 23.52
N PRO A 573 -5.10 34.64 22.95
CA PRO A 573 -3.98 33.76 22.54
C PRO A 573 -2.90 33.55 23.62
N ALA A 574 -2.24 32.39 23.58
CA ALA A 574 -0.95 32.10 24.22
C ALA A 574 0.19 32.02 23.16
N ALA A 575 1.43 32.21 23.62
CA ALA A 575 2.61 32.71 22.90
C ALA A 575 2.84 32.24 21.46
N THR A 576 2.92 33.24 20.58
CA THR A 576 3.19 33.20 19.14
C THR A 576 4.70 33.03 18.85
N PRO A 577 5.15 32.02 18.07
CA PRO A 577 6.40 32.13 17.33
C PRO A 577 6.23 33.23 16.27
N THR A 578 7.20 34.13 16.17
CA THR A 578 7.13 35.34 15.35
C THR A 578 6.55 35.03 13.95
N PRO A 579 5.44 35.66 13.54
CA PRO A 579 4.89 35.47 12.20
C PRO A 579 5.95 35.83 11.16
N GLN A 580 6.10 35.00 10.13
CA GLN A 580 6.87 35.38 8.96
C GLN A 580 6.24 36.68 8.39
N PRO A 581 7.00 37.78 8.26
CA PRO A 581 6.45 39.05 7.82
C PRO A 581 5.82 38.90 6.43
N SER A 582 4.67 39.56 6.24
CA SER A 582 4.02 39.65 4.94
C SER A 582 4.99 40.24 3.91
N PRO A 583 5.07 39.70 2.68
CA PRO A 583 5.96 40.21 1.64
C PRO A 583 5.77 41.72 1.44
N ALA A 584 6.86 42.46 1.38
CA ALA A 584 6.83 43.85 0.90
C ALA A 584 6.42 43.87 -0.59
N PRO A 585 5.77 44.94 -1.09
CA PRO A 585 5.53 45.09 -2.52
C PRO A 585 6.87 45.07 -3.28
N ALA A 586 6.96 44.27 -4.35
CA ALA A 586 8.17 44.16 -5.16
C ALA A 586 8.59 45.53 -5.71
N GLY A 587 9.79 45.97 -5.34
CA GLY A 587 10.46 47.14 -5.93
C GLY A 587 11.14 46.78 -7.25
N SER A 588 11.54 47.80 -8.02
CA SER A 588 12.22 47.59 -9.30
C SER A 588 13.56 46.85 -9.14
N ALA A 589 14.19 46.97 -7.98
CA ALA A 589 15.42 46.27 -7.64
C ALA A 589 15.26 44.74 -7.59
N GLN A 590 14.15 44.25 -7.01
CA GLN A 590 13.90 42.82 -6.87
C GLN A 590 13.64 42.15 -8.22
N ASP A 591 12.84 42.79 -9.10
CA ASP A 591 12.56 42.27 -10.43
C ASP A 591 13.83 42.13 -11.29
N ILE A 592 14.75 43.08 -11.17
CA ILE A 592 16.04 43.04 -11.89
C ILE A 592 16.93 41.92 -11.31
N LEU A 593 16.98 41.80 -9.98
CA LEU A 593 17.71 40.74 -9.29
C LEU A 593 17.24 39.36 -9.74
N LEU A 594 15.92 39.11 -9.74
CA LEU A 594 15.36 37.80 -10.11
C LEU A 594 15.72 37.38 -11.54
N ARG A 595 15.78 38.35 -12.48
CA ARG A 595 16.24 38.09 -13.86
C ARG A 595 17.72 37.71 -13.89
N ALA A 596 18.58 38.51 -13.25
CA ALA A 596 20.02 38.24 -13.21
C ALA A 596 20.34 36.89 -12.53
N ARG A 597 19.59 36.54 -11.47
CA ARG A 597 19.68 35.25 -10.77
C ARG A 597 19.30 34.08 -11.67
N ARG A 598 18.19 34.17 -12.42
CA ARG A 598 17.77 33.14 -13.37
C ARG A 598 18.81 32.94 -14.48
N ASP A 599 19.27 34.03 -15.08
CA ASP A 599 20.28 33.98 -16.15
C ASP A 599 21.58 33.33 -15.65
N ALA A 600 22.01 33.66 -14.42
CA ALA A 600 23.17 33.03 -13.79
C ALA A 600 22.98 31.53 -13.56
N GLN A 601 21.78 31.09 -13.16
CA GLN A 601 21.45 29.69 -12.92
C GLN A 601 21.49 28.86 -14.20
N ASP A 602 20.90 29.38 -15.27
CA ASP A 602 20.91 28.73 -16.59
C ASP A 602 22.36 28.59 -17.09
N ILE A 603 23.16 29.66 -17.02
CA ILE A 603 24.58 29.61 -17.41
C ILE A 603 25.37 28.61 -16.55
N SER A 604 25.16 28.59 -15.24
CA SER A 604 25.83 27.66 -14.31
C SER A 604 25.58 26.19 -14.69
N ASN A 605 24.35 25.86 -15.08
CA ASN A 605 23.96 24.52 -15.54
C ASN A 605 24.53 24.18 -16.92
N GLU A 606 24.82 25.17 -17.76
CA GLU A 606 25.42 24.94 -19.07
C GLU A 606 26.95 24.81 -19.01
N LEU A 607 27.59 25.43 -18.02
CA LEU A 607 29.04 25.37 -17.80
C LEU A 607 29.57 23.98 -17.38
N THR A 608 28.70 22.99 -17.17
CA THR A 608 29.08 21.57 -16.98
C THR A 608 29.53 20.86 -18.26
N ALA A 609 29.59 21.54 -19.41
CA ALA A 609 30.09 20.99 -20.65
C ALA A 609 31.61 21.14 -20.79
N SER A 610 32.33 20.01 -20.85
CA SER A 610 33.55 19.97 -21.67
C SER A 610 33.13 20.20 -23.12
N VAL A 611 33.36 21.40 -23.66
CA VAL A 611 33.25 21.64 -25.11
C VAL A 611 34.38 20.87 -25.79
N ALA A 612 34.15 19.60 -26.10
CA ALA A 612 34.95 18.84 -27.04
C ALA A 612 34.36 19.01 -28.45
N THR A 613 34.88 20.02 -29.17
CA THR A 613 35.07 20.08 -30.63
C THR A 613 33.88 19.84 -31.58
N ASN A 614 33.53 20.90 -32.33
CA ASN A 614 33.08 20.93 -33.74
C ASN A 614 32.24 19.74 -34.27
N ALA A 615 30.91 19.87 -34.28
CA ALA A 615 30.03 19.21 -35.24
C ALA A 615 29.04 20.23 -35.84
N PRO A 616 28.75 20.22 -37.16
CA PRO A 616 27.92 21.24 -37.79
C PRO A 616 26.45 21.05 -37.43
N VAL A 617 25.81 22.11 -36.95
CA VAL A 617 24.37 22.18 -36.76
C VAL A 617 23.69 22.21 -38.13
N THR A 618 22.98 21.14 -38.49
CA THR A 618 22.04 21.15 -39.62
C THR A 618 20.67 21.66 -39.16
N SER A 619 20.31 22.81 -39.74
CA SER A 619 18.98 23.36 -40.02
C SER A 619 18.05 23.77 -38.87
N GLY A 620 17.73 25.06 -38.83
CA GLY A 620 16.32 25.45 -38.69
C GLY A 620 15.91 26.62 -37.80
N ALA A 621 16.78 27.57 -37.42
CA ALA A 621 16.30 28.85 -36.86
C ALA A 621 17.39 29.94 -36.98
N THR A 622 16.93 31.17 -37.26
CA THR A 622 17.71 32.40 -37.43
C THR A 622 18.89 32.55 -36.45
N ALA A 623 20.10 32.60 -37.01
CA ALA A 623 21.34 32.87 -36.30
C ALA A 623 21.32 34.28 -35.66
N THR A 624 21.05 34.33 -34.36
CA THR A 624 21.68 35.33 -33.48
C THR A 624 22.98 34.69 -32.99
N ALA A 625 24.09 35.41 -33.06
CA ALA A 625 25.39 34.91 -32.61
C ALA A 625 25.25 34.36 -31.18
N THR A 626 25.53 33.07 -30.97
CA THR A 626 25.52 32.48 -29.64
C THR A 626 26.63 33.15 -28.84
N ALA A 627 26.24 34.07 -27.97
CA ALA A 627 27.13 34.77 -27.06
C ALA A 627 27.99 33.75 -26.30
N SER A 628 29.30 33.99 -26.22
CA SER A 628 30.21 33.10 -25.49
C SER A 628 29.80 33.01 -24.01
N PRO A 629 30.20 31.97 -23.25
CA PRO A 629 29.94 31.92 -21.81
C PRO A 629 30.42 33.19 -21.09
N ALA A 630 31.54 33.78 -21.52
CA ALA A 630 32.04 35.04 -20.98
C ALA A 630 31.10 36.22 -21.26
N ASP A 631 30.56 36.34 -22.48
CA ASP A 631 29.62 37.41 -22.86
C ASP A 631 28.30 37.31 -22.08
N ARG A 632 27.81 36.08 -21.86
CA ARG A 632 26.60 35.82 -21.09
C ARG A 632 26.78 36.13 -19.61
N ILE A 633 27.94 35.78 -19.03
CA ILE A 633 28.26 36.16 -17.64
C ILE A 633 28.44 37.69 -17.54
N ALA A 634 29.00 38.36 -18.54
CA ALA A 634 29.07 39.81 -18.57
C ALA A 634 27.67 40.47 -18.54
N ALA A 635 26.68 39.87 -19.20
CA ALA A 635 25.29 40.31 -19.11
C ALA A 635 24.70 40.12 -17.70
N VAL A 636 25.02 39.00 -17.02
CA VAL A 636 24.67 38.79 -15.61
C VAL A 636 25.29 39.87 -14.72
N VAL A 637 26.58 40.16 -14.88
CA VAL A 637 27.29 41.23 -14.14
C VAL A 637 26.58 42.57 -14.33
N ALA A 638 26.20 42.92 -15.56
CA ALA A 638 25.45 44.14 -15.85
C ALA A 638 24.06 44.13 -15.17
N GLY A 639 23.37 42.98 -15.16
CA GLY A 639 22.09 42.81 -14.45
C GLY A 639 22.21 43.00 -12.94
N ILE A 640 23.25 42.43 -12.31
CA ILE A 640 23.52 42.61 -10.88
C ILE A 640 23.85 44.07 -10.57
N GLN A 641 24.64 44.74 -11.41
CA GLN A 641 24.94 46.17 -11.27
C GLN A 641 23.68 47.03 -11.34
N GLN A 642 22.75 46.71 -12.26
CA GLN A 642 21.46 47.40 -12.36
C GLN A 642 20.61 47.16 -11.11
N ALA A 643 20.55 45.93 -10.59
CA ALA A 643 19.86 45.61 -9.35
C ALA A 643 20.45 46.40 -8.17
N TYR A 644 21.78 46.50 -8.07
CA TYR A 644 22.47 47.26 -7.02
C TYR A 644 22.14 48.77 -7.08
N VAL A 645 22.09 49.37 -8.27
CA VAL A 645 21.72 50.78 -8.45
C VAL A 645 20.26 51.03 -8.10
N ALA A 646 19.35 50.16 -8.55
CA ALA A 646 17.93 50.23 -8.19
C ALA A 646 17.74 50.09 -6.67
N PHE A 647 18.40 49.10 -6.06
CA PHE A 647 18.40 48.90 -4.61
C PHE A 647 18.93 50.13 -3.86
N SER A 648 20.02 50.76 -4.33
CA SER A 648 20.56 51.98 -3.71
C SER A 648 19.55 53.13 -3.68
N SER A 649 18.70 53.23 -4.70
CA SER A 649 17.63 54.24 -4.80
C SER A 649 16.43 53.89 -3.91
N GLU A 650 16.20 52.60 -3.67
CA GLU A 650 15.12 52.06 -2.83
C GLU A 650 15.60 51.71 -1.41
N ARG A 651 16.84 52.02 -1.05
CA ARG A 651 17.52 51.50 0.16
C ARG A 651 16.73 51.73 1.45
N ALA A 652 16.07 52.88 1.55
CA ALA A 652 15.26 53.24 2.72
C ALA A 652 14.01 52.36 2.92
N SER A 653 13.58 51.64 1.88
CA SER A 653 12.41 50.76 1.91
C SER A 653 12.70 49.36 2.46
N TYR A 654 13.98 48.98 2.59
CA TYR A 654 14.36 47.63 3.01
C TYR A 654 14.93 47.62 4.44
N PRO A 655 14.28 46.94 5.40
CA PRO A 655 14.75 46.85 6.79
C PRO A 655 16.15 46.24 6.94
N ALA A 656 16.54 45.35 6.02
CA ALA A 656 17.84 44.67 5.99
C ALA A 656 18.86 45.32 5.03
N ALA A 657 18.72 46.62 4.76
CA ALA A 657 19.48 47.30 3.71
C ALA A 657 21.01 47.06 3.76
N ALA A 658 21.63 47.08 4.94
CA ALA A 658 23.08 46.86 5.05
C ALA A 658 23.51 45.44 4.61
N ARG A 659 22.69 44.42 4.87
CA ARG A 659 22.97 43.04 4.49
C ARG A 659 22.66 42.79 3.01
N ILE A 660 21.61 43.40 2.47
CA ILE A 660 21.30 43.37 1.04
C ILE A 660 22.44 44.01 0.23
N ASP A 661 22.96 45.14 0.71
CA ASP A 661 24.11 45.84 0.13
C ASP A 661 25.35 44.95 0.05
N ALA A 662 25.69 44.28 1.15
CA ALA A 662 26.81 43.34 1.21
C ALA A 662 26.61 42.15 0.26
N ALA A 663 25.42 41.54 0.26
CA ALA A 663 25.11 40.40 -0.61
C ALA A 663 25.22 40.79 -2.09
N LEU A 664 24.59 41.88 -2.53
CA LEU A 664 24.68 42.32 -3.94
C LEU A 664 26.10 42.72 -4.34
N SER A 665 26.90 43.29 -3.43
CA SER A 665 28.31 43.61 -3.68
C SER A 665 29.16 42.35 -3.86
N ASN A 666 28.97 41.34 -3.00
CA ASN A 666 29.63 40.05 -3.12
C ASN A 666 29.23 39.32 -4.40
N ALA A 667 27.93 39.29 -4.72
CA ALA A 667 27.40 38.70 -5.95
C ALA A 667 28.07 39.30 -7.19
N LEU A 668 28.22 40.62 -7.23
CA LEU A 668 28.89 41.32 -8.32
C LEU A 668 30.38 40.92 -8.43
N GLY A 669 31.09 40.84 -7.30
CA GLY A 669 32.49 40.42 -7.27
C GLY A 669 32.71 38.98 -7.75
N TYR A 670 31.86 38.05 -7.30
CA TYR A 670 31.92 36.66 -7.74
C TYR A 670 31.52 36.49 -9.21
N ALA A 671 30.48 37.18 -9.68
CA ALA A 671 30.08 37.14 -11.09
C ALA A 671 31.16 37.73 -12.01
N ALA A 672 31.84 38.81 -11.60
CA ALA A 672 32.96 39.37 -12.34
C ALA A 672 34.14 38.39 -12.42
N THR A 673 34.44 37.70 -11.31
CA THR A 673 35.47 36.65 -11.26
C THR A 673 35.10 35.47 -12.16
N ALA A 674 33.84 35.05 -12.15
CA ALA A 674 33.33 34.01 -13.04
C ALA A 674 33.50 34.39 -14.52
N GLY A 675 33.23 35.65 -14.88
CA GLY A 675 33.43 36.17 -16.23
C GLY A 675 34.90 36.15 -16.65
N ALA A 676 35.80 36.52 -15.73
CA ALA A 676 37.25 36.46 -15.97
C ALA A 676 37.72 35.01 -16.21
N ASN A 677 37.29 34.06 -15.39
CA ASN A 677 37.60 32.64 -15.56
C ASN A 677 37.06 32.11 -16.89
N ALA A 678 35.82 32.45 -17.25
CA ALA A 678 35.21 32.05 -18.52
C ALA A 678 35.98 32.61 -19.73
N SER A 679 36.46 33.87 -19.66
CA SER A 679 37.29 34.46 -20.70
C SER A 679 38.64 33.76 -20.88
N GLN A 680 39.13 33.10 -19.82
CA GLN A 680 40.33 32.28 -19.81
C GLN A 680 40.03 30.79 -20.10
N ASN A 681 38.79 30.46 -20.48
CA ASN A 681 38.31 29.10 -20.72
C ASN A 681 38.45 28.17 -19.48
N GLN A 682 38.49 28.74 -18.28
CA GLN A 682 38.50 28.03 -17.00
C GLN A 682 37.05 27.77 -16.54
N LEU A 683 36.32 26.93 -17.28
CA LEU A 683 34.86 26.81 -17.12
C LEU A 683 34.44 26.23 -15.75
N THR A 684 35.23 25.34 -15.16
CA THR A 684 34.99 24.81 -13.81
C THR A 684 35.08 25.92 -12.75
N ASP A 685 36.13 26.74 -12.82
CA ASP A 685 36.31 27.87 -11.91
C ASP A 685 35.28 28.98 -12.17
N ALA A 686 34.85 29.14 -13.43
CA ALA A 686 33.76 30.03 -13.79
C ALA A 686 32.45 29.57 -13.15
N LYS A 687 32.09 28.28 -13.26
CA LYS A 687 30.90 27.70 -12.62
C LYS A 687 30.93 27.87 -11.11
N ALA A 688 32.05 27.53 -10.46
CA ALA A 688 32.18 27.63 -9.02
C ALA A 688 32.01 29.07 -8.50
N ASN A 689 32.57 30.06 -9.19
CA ASN A 689 32.38 31.47 -8.82
C ASN A 689 30.95 31.96 -9.16
N LEU A 690 30.35 31.48 -10.25
CA LEU A 690 28.98 31.84 -10.61
C LEU A 690 27.98 31.29 -9.58
N GLN A 691 28.20 30.08 -9.05
CA GLN A 691 27.40 29.52 -7.96
C GLN A 691 27.48 30.36 -6.69
N LYS A 692 28.67 30.87 -6.32
CA LYS A 692 28.80 31.82 -5.20
C LYS A 692 28.05 33.12 -5.45
N ALA A 693 28.08 33.64 -6.67
CA ALA A 693 27.29 34.81 -7.02
C ALA A 693 25.78 34.55 -6.86
N ILE A 694 25.32 33.36 -7.23
CA ILE A 694 23.92 32.94 -7.04
C ILE A 694 23.58 32.80 -5.55
N ASP A 695 24.48 32.26 -4.71
CA ASP A 695 24.27 32.18 -3.25
C ASP A 695 23.93 33.56 -2.66
N ASP A 696 24.71 34.58 -3.04
CA ASP A 696 24.51 35.96 -2.59
C ASP A 696 23.25 36.61 -3.20
N LEU A 697 22.89 36.28 -4.45
CA LEU A 697 21.64 36.76 -5.06
C LEU A 697 20.40 36.16 -4.38
N GLU A 698 20.42 34.87 -4.05
CA GLU A 698 19.33 34.21 -3.31
C GLU A 698 19.22 34.78 -1.88
N LEU A 699 20.34 35.08 -1.23
CA LEU A 699 20.34 35.77 0.07
C LEU A 699 19.73 37.18 -0.03
N ALA A 700 20.15 37.97 -1.03
CA ALA A 700 19.61 39.31 -1.25
C ALA A 700 18.10 39.28 -1.51
N ASP A 701 17.59 38.32 -2.29
CA ASP A 701 16.16 38.15 -2.53
C ASP A 701 15.39 37.84 -1.24
N VAL A 702 15.87 36.87 -0.44
CA VAL A 702 15.26 36.54 0.86
C VAL A 702 15.21 37.77 1.78
N LEU A 703 16.28 38.55 1.85
CA LEU A 703 16.35 39.75 2.68
C LEU A 703 15.42 40.88 2.16
N MET A 704 15.27 41.00 0.85
CA MET A 704 14.35 41.97 0.23
C MET A 704 12.88 41.62 0.52
N ILE A 705 12.52 40.33 0.51
CA ILE A 705 11.13 39.88 0.74
C ILE A 705 10.78 39.89 2.23
N TYR A 706 11.67 39.34 3.07
CA TYR A 706 11.35 38.96 4.44
C TYR A 706 12.07 39.82 5.51
N GLY A 707 12.92 40.77 5.10
CA GLY A 707 13.64 41.65 6.01
C GLY A 707 14.87 40.98 6.63
N ASP A 708 15.25 41.38 7.84
CA ASP A 708 16.50 40.96 8.46
C ASP A 708 16.36 39.55 9.07
N VAL A 709 16.61 38.52 8.24
CA VAL A 709 16.39 37.11 8.60
C VAL A 709 17.61 36.47 9.24
N SER A 710 17.42 35.69 10.31
CA SER A 710 18.54 35.05 11.01
C SER A 710 19.25 33.96 10.20
N ASN A 711 18.49 33.21 9.38
CA ASN A 711 19.04 32.16 8.54
C ASN A 711 18.19 32.02 7.26
N PRO A 712 18.77 32.21 6.06
CA PRO A 712 18.02 32.15 4.81
C PRO A 712 17.50 30.74 4.49
N VAL A 713 18.09 29.67 5.05
CA VAL A 713 17.64 28.29 4.81
C VAL A 713 16.25 28.00 5.36
N ASP A 714 15.71 28.82 6.26
CA ASP A 714 14.34 28.69 6.75
C ASP A 714 13.28 29.02 5.70
N TYR A 715 13.68 29.74 4.65
CA TYR A 715 12.80 30.18 3.59
C TYR A 715 12.80 29.17 2.45
N THR A 716 11.60 28.78 2.02
CA THR A 716 11.39 27.61 1.15
C THR A 716 12.17 27.69 -0.16
N GLN A 717 12.20 28.84 -0.82
CA GLN A 717 12.86 28.97 -2.13
C GLN A 717 14.38 28.78 -2.01
N TYR A 718 14.99 29.40 -0.99
CA TYR A 718 16.40 29.22 -0.67
C TYR A 718 16.69 27.75 -0.28
N PHE A 719 15.85 27.17 0.57
CA PHE A 719 15.94 25.77 0.99
C PHE A 719 15.93 24.80 -0.20
N VAL A 720 14.95 24.92 -1.09
CA VAL A 720 14.80 24.06 -2.28
C VAL A 720 16.01 24.20 -3.19
N ARG A 721 16.44 25.43 -3.50
CA ARG A 721 17.63 25.68 -4.30
C ARG A 721 18.86 25.02 -3.68
N GLN A 722 19.03 25.17 -2.36
CA GLN A 722 20.17 24.59 -1.67
C GLN A 722 20.22 23.06 -1.79
N HIS A 723 19.06 22.39 -1.83
CA HIS A 723 18.98 20.94 -2.01
C HIS A 723 19.39 20.50 -3.41
N TYR A 724 19.05 21.26 -4.45
CA TYR A 724 19.57 21.01 -5.80
C TYR A 724 21.10 21.12 -5.85
N VAL A 725 21.67 22.15 -5.21
CA VAL A 725 23.13 22.35 -5.23
C VAL A 725 23.85 21.31 -4.38
N ASP A 726 23.37 21.05 -3.17
CA ASP A 726 24.01 20.15 -2.22
C ASP A 726 23.93 18.69 -2.66
N PHE A 727 22.80 18.29 -3.27
CA PHE A 727 22.54 16.89 -3.59
C PHE A 727 22.69 16.56 -5.08
N LEU A 728 22.40 17.50 -5.99
CA LEU A 728 22.47 17.25 -7.44
C LEU A 728 23.57 18.06 -8.15
N GLY A 729 24.38 18.83 -7.42
CA GLY A 729 25.53 19.55 -7.98
C GLY A 729 25.20 20.62 -9.04
N ARG A 730 23.91 21.01 -9.15
CA ARG A 730 23.39 21.91 -10.18
C ARG A 730 22.33 22.86 -9.63
N GLU A 731 22.04 23.91 -10.37
CA GLU A 731 20.94 24.82 -10.04
C GLU A 731 19.60 24.23 -10.52
N PRO A 732 18.48 24.50 -9.82
CA PRO A 732 17.17 24.09 -10.31
C PRO A 732 16.79 24.87 -11.56
N ASP A 733 16.14 24.20 -12.51
CA ASP A 733 15.32 24.90 -13.49
C ASP A 733 14.06 25.49 -12.82
N GLU A 734 13.40 26.43 -13.49
CA GLU A 734 12.25 27.15 -12.94
C GLU A 734 11.10 26.21 -12.56
N ALA A 735 10.84 25.17 -13.36
CA ALA A 735 9.73 24.25 -13.14
C ALA A 735 10.00 23.36 -11.91
N GLY A 736 11.21 22.83 -11.79
CA GLY A 736 11.67 22.04 -10.65
C GLY A 736 11.66 22.85 -9.36
N ARG A 737 12.18 24.09 -9.39
CA ARG A 737 12.12 25.01 -8.25
C ARG A 737 10.68 25.26 -7.81
N ALA A 738 9.81 25.60 -8.75
CA ALA A 738 8.41 25.91 -8.47
C ALA A 738 7.68 24.69 -7.90
N PHE A 739 7.91 23.51 -8.47
CA PHE A 739 7.30 22.26 -8.01
C PHE A 739 7.64 21.98 -6.55
N TRP A 740 8.92 21.92 -6.18
CA TRP A 740 9.32 21.62 -4.80
C TRP A 740 8.96 22.72 -3.82
N THR A 741 9.04 23.99 -4.24
CA THR A 741 8.58 25.12 -3.43
C THR A 741 7.09 24.99 -3.11
N SER A 742 6.27 24.65 -4.12
CA SER A 742 4.82 24.51 -3.94
C SER A 742 4.44 23.43 -2.93
N LYS A 743 5.25 22.37 -2.77
CA LYS A 743 4.99 21.32 -1.79
C LYS A 743 5.01 21.86 -0.37
N VAL A 744 6.05 22.61 -0.02
CA VAL A 744 6.16 23.23 1.32
C VAL A 744 5.17 24.37 1.49
N GLU A 745 4.96 25.20 0.46
CA GLU A 745 4.03 26.33 0.55
C GLU A 745 2.55 25.92 0.61
N ALA A 746 2.18 24.72 0.14
CA ALA A 746 0.83 24.18 0.28
C ALA A 746 0.38 24.04 1.75
N CYS A 747 1.34 23.97 2.69
CA CYS A 747 1.07 23.98 4.13
C CYS A 747 0.60 25.35 4.67
N GLY A 748 0.68 26.43 3.88
CA GLY A 748 0.34 27.78 4.32
C GLY A 748 1.15 28.19 5.56
N ALA A 749 0.47 28.65 6.61
CA ALA A 749 1.09 29.08 7.87
C ALA A 749 1.26 27.95 8.92
N ASP A 750 0.88 26.70 8.60
CA ASP A 750 1.02 25.57 9.54
C ASP A 750 2.50 25.17 9.69
N ALA A 751 3.09 25.57 10.82
CA ALA A 751 4.48 25.29 11.13
C ALA A 751 4.82 23.79 11.21
N ARG A 752 3.88 22.94 11.65
CA ARG A 752 4.11 21.49 11.76
C ARG A 752 4.07 20.83 10.39
N CYS A 753 3.09 21.21 9.57
CA CYS A 753 3.03 20.77 8.16
C CYS A 753 4.29 21.21 7.41
N ARG A 754 4.72 22.47 7.53
CA ARG A 754 5.94 22.97 6.87
C ARG A 754 7.19 22.21 7.32
N ALA A 755 7.32 21.90 8.61
CA ALA A 755 8.47 21.14 9.13
C ALA A 755 8.51 19.69 8.60
N ALA A 756 7.35 19.02 8.56
CA ALA A 756 7.22 17.70 7.99
C ALA A 756 7.54 17.71 6.48
N MET A 757 6.90 18.61 5.74
CA MET A 757 7.08 18.72 4.29
C MET A 757 8.50 19.11 3.89
N ARG A 758 9.21 19.93 4.70
CA ARG A 758 10.63 20.20 4.48
C ARG A 758 11.47 18.93 4.65
N THR A 759 11.15 18.07 5.61
CA THR A 759 11.83 16.78 5.80
C THR A 759 11.57 15.87 4.59
N ASP A 760 10.33 15.80 4.11
CA ASP A 760 9.94 14.93 2.99
C ASP A 760 10.50 15.42 1.65
N VAL A 761 10.39 16.72 1.36
CA VAL A 761 10.99 17.34 0.17
C VAL A 761 12.50 17.13 0.16
N SER A 762 13.15 17.24 1.32
CA SER A 762 14.58 17.01 1.42
C SER A 762 14.97 15.56 1.11
N ALA A 763 14.27 14.60 1.74
CA ALA A 763 14.51 13.18 1.52
C ALA A 763 14.23 12.77 0.07
N ALA A 764 13.26 13.39 -0.60
CA ALA A 764 12.87 13.08 -1.97
C ALA A 764 14.01 13.24 -2.98
N TYR A 765 15.00 14.11 -2.73
CA TYR A 765 16.18 14.22 -3.59
C TYR A 765 17.03 12.96 -3.55
N PHE A 766 17.31 12.40 -2.37
CA PHE A 766 18.05 11.15 -2.22
C PHE A 766 17.29 9.94 -2.81
N LEU A 767 15.96 10.01 -2.79
CA LEU A 767 15.10 8.98 -3.36
C LEU A 767 14.83 9.18 -4.86
N SER A 768 15.25 10.31 -5.44
CA SER A 768 15.01 10.62 -6.84
C SER A 768 15.78 9.67 -7.77
N ILE A 769 15.19 9.40 -8.94
CA ILE A 769 15.86 8.61 -9.97
C ILE A 769 17.21 9.21 -10.35
N GLU A 770 17.31 10.55 -10.40
CA GLU A 770 18.56 11.25 -10.69
C GLU A 770 19.64 10.82 -9.71
N PHE A 771 19.42 11.04 -8.41
CA PHE A 771 20.42 10.76 -7.39
C PHE A 771 20.70 9.26 -7.19
N GLN A 772 19.67 8.40 -7.32
CA GLN A 772 19.86 6.95 -7.25
C GLN A 772 20.74 6.43 -8.39
N GLN A 773 20.63 7.03 -9.56
CA GLN A 773 21.39 6.62 -10.74
C GLN A 773 22.72 7.37 -10.89
N THR A 774 22.98 8.40 -10.09
CA THR A 774 24.24 9.16 -10.11
C THR A 774 25.02 8.92 -8.82
N GLY A 775 24.68 9.61 -7.72
CA GLY A 775 25.37 9.52 -6.44
C GLY A 775 25.45 8.11 -5.88
N TYR A 776 24.33 7.38 -5.78
CA TYR A 776 24.37 5.99 -5.31
C TYR A 776 25.06 5.03 -6.27
N PHE A 777 25.10 5.34 -7.56
CA PHE A 777 25.89 4.57 -8.51
C PHE A 777 27.40 4.75 -8.26
N VAL A 778 27.85 5.97 -7.98
CA VAL A 778 29.26 6.24 -7.62
C VAL A 778 29.65 5.53 -6.32
N GLU A 779 28.85 5.62 -5.26
CA GLU A 779 29.17 4.90 -4.02
C GLU A 779 29.21 3.37 -4.23
N ARG A 780 28.24 2.81 -4.98
CA ARG A 780 28.27 1.38 -5.33
C ARG A 780 29.49 1.00 -6.17
N LEU A 781 30.02 1.90 -7.00
CA LEU A 781 31.27 1.67 -7.73
C LEU A 781 32.48 1.57 -6.80
N TYR A 782 32.60 2.44 -5.80
CA TYR A 782 33.67 2.37 -4.81
C TYR A 782 33.57 1.11 -3.95
N ARG A 783 32.36 0.79 -3.47
CA ARG A 783 32.09 -0.44 -2.70
C ARG A 783 32.38 -1.70 -3.52
N GLY A 784 31.86 -1.76 -4.74
CA GLY A 784 31.96 -2.93 -5.62
C GLY A 784 33.35 -3.12 -6.22
N SER A 785 34.09 -2.05 -6.49
CA SER A 785 35.43 -2.13 -7.10
C SER A 785 36.54 -2.21 -6.06
N PHE A 786 36.40 -1.51 -4.93
CA PHE A 786 37.51 -1.35 -3.98
C PHE A 786 37.20 -1.90 -2.59
N GLY A 787 35.93 -2.13 -2.26
CA GLY A 787 35.52 -2.64 -0.95
C GLY A 787 35.61 -1.57 0.14
N ARG A 788 35.55 -0.28 -0.23
CA ARG A 788 35.60 0.86 0.70
C ARG A 788 34.52 1.87 0.38
N THR A 789 34.19 2.68 1.39
CA THR A 789 33.38 3.89 1.24
C THR A 789 34.11 4.90 0.35
N VAL A 790 33.37 5.60 -0.52
CA VAL A 790 33.88 6.77 -1.23
C VAL A 790 34.18 7.91 -0.25
N LEU A 791 35.19 8.74 -0.53
CA LEU A 791 35.43 9.98 0.21
C LEU A 791 34.64 11.13 -0.40
N PHE A 792 34.27 12.14 0.40
CA PHE A 792 33.46 13.27 -0.04
C PHE A 792 34.04 13.99 -1.28
N SER A 793 35.36 14.20 -1.30
CA SER A 793 36.04 14.84 -2.44
C SER A 793 36.00 13.99 -3.72
N GLU A 794 36.08 12.66 -3.57
CA GLU A 794 35.98 11.72 -4.67
C GLU A 794 34.55 11.65 -5.20
N PHE A 795 33.58 11.56 -4.29
CA PHE A 795 32.15 11.54 -4.60
C PHE A 795 31.74 12.77 -5.40
N LEU A 796 32.18 13.96 -4.99
CA LEU A 796 31.83 15.20 -5.66
C LEU A 796 32.38 15.25 -7.09
N ALA A 797 33.63 14.83 -7.29
CA ALA A 797 34.25 14.84 -8.61
C ALA A 797 33.62 13.78 -9.54
N ASP A 798 33.41 12.57 -9.03
CA ASP A 798 32.95 11.44 -9.83
C ASP A 798 31.46 11.56 -10.18
N THR A 799 30.63 12.02 -9.24
CA THR A 799 29.19 12.25 -9.49
C THR A 799 28.98 13.32 -10.56
N GLN A 800 29.81 14.36 -10.60
CA GLN A 800 29.76 15.40 -11.65
C GLN A 800 30.00 14.85 -13.06
N GLU A 801 30.87 13.85 -13.21
CA GLU A 801 31.10 13.21 -14.52
C GLU A 801 29.90 12.35 -14.94
N VAL A 802 29.22 11.70 -14.00
CA VAL A 802 28.01 10.91 -14.28
C VAL A 802 26.80 11.81 -14.58
N GLU A 803 26.70 12.96 -13.92
CA GLU A 803 25.60 13.95 -14.05
C GLU A 803 25.76 14.92 -15.22
N LYS A 804 26.84 14.80 -15.99
CA LYS A 804 27.19 15.75 -17.04
C LYS A 804 26.06 16.01 -18.05
N GLY A 805 25.47 17.20 -18.01
CA GLY A 805 24.36 17.59 -18.89
C GLY A 805 23.07 16.80 -18.65
N LEU A 806 22.95 16.12 -17.51
CA LEU A 806 21.78 15.34 -17.14
C LEU A 806 20.71 16.25 -16.52
N VAL A 807 19.50 16.19 -17.07
CA VAL A 807 18.29 16.73 -16.46
C VAL A 807 17.22 15.67 -16.56
N VAL A 808 16.90 15.00 -15.46
CA VAL A 808 15.91 13.92 -15.46
C VAL A 808 14.52 14.49 -15.77
N GLY A 809 13.84 13.88 -16.73
CA GLY A 809 12.55 14.36 -17.26
C GLY A 809 12.65 15.16 -18.56
N ALA A 810 13.84 15.63 -18.96
CA ALA A 810 14.06 16.28 -20.25
C ALA A 810 14.10 15.26 -21.41
N THR A 811 13.64 15.62 -22.61
CA THR A 811 13.64 14.70 -23.76
C THR A 811 15.04 14.08 -23.99
N GLY A 812 15.11 12.74 -23.95
CA GLY A 812 16.36 12.00 -24.20
C GLY A 812 17.29 11.83 -22.99
N TRP A 813 16.88 12.25 -21.78
CA TRP A 813 17.71 12.19 -20.57
C TRP A 813 18.26 10.78 -20.26
N GLN A 814 17.50 9.72 -20.55
CA GLN A 814 17.96 8.34 -20.34
C GLN A 814 19.17 7.98 -21.21
N ASN A 815 19.22 8.51 -22.44
CA ASN A 815 20.34 8.28 -23.35
C ASN A 815 21.58 9.03 -22.86
N THR A 816 21.41 10.26 -22.37
CA THR A 816 22.50 11.03 -21.75
C THR A 816 23.07 10.31 -20.54
N LEU A 817 22.22 9.86 -19.61
CA LEU A 817 22.65 9.11 -18.43
C LEU A 817 23.38 7.81 -18.80
N ALA A 818 22.83 7.04 -19.75
CA ALA A 818 23.46 5.81 -20.20
C ALA A 818 24.83 6.07 -20.87
N ALA A 819 24.95 7.14 -21.66
CA ALA A 819 26.20 7.54 -22.29
C ALA A 819 27.23 7.98 -21.24
N ASN A 820 26.83 8.79 -20.26
CA ASN A 820 27.71 9.25 -19.18
C ASN A 820 28.20 8.07 -18.34
N LYS A 821 27.31 7.20 -17.86
CA LYS A 821 27.68 6.00 -17.10
C LYS A 821 28.65 5.13 -17.89
N LYS A 822 28.39 4.91 -19.19
CA LYS A 822 29.28 4.12 -20.05
C LYS A 822 30.67 4.74 -20.17
N ALA A 823 30.75 6.04 -20.47
CA ALA A 823 32.03 6.75 -20.58
C ALA A 823 32.78 6.76 -19.23
N PHE A 824 32.06 6.96 -18.14
CA PHE A 824 32.61 6.94 -16.78
C PHE A 824 33.14 5.55 -16.40
N LEU A 825 32.39 4.48 -16.67
CA LEU A 825 32.86 3.10 -16.43
C LEU A 825 34.08 2.76 -17.29
N GLN A 826 34.13 3.26 -18.53
CA GLN A 826 35.29 3.09 -19.41
C GLN A 826 36.54 3.78 -18.85
N SER A 827 36.42 4.98 -18.29
CA SER A 827 37.55 5.67 -17.65
C SER A 827 37.89 5.04 -16.29
N TRP A 828 36.88 4.59 -15.54
CA TRP A 828 37.01 3.96 -14.23
C TRP A 828 37.92 2.73 -14.29
N VAL A 829 37.67 1.83 -15.25
CA VAL A 829 38.49 0.63 -15.38
C VAL A 829 39.92 0.92 -15.80
N GLN A 830 40.24 2.12 -16.30
CA GLN A 830 41.60 2.54 -16.64
C GLN A 830 42.34 3.21 -15.47
N ARG A 831 41.67 3.44 -14.33
CA ARG A 831 42.31 4.06 -13.17
C ARG A 831 43.48 3.20 -12.67
N PRO A 832 44.60 3.79 -12.22
CA PRO A 832 45.78 3.03 -11.80
C PRO A 832 45.51 2.00 -10.70
N ASP A 833 44.64 2.33 -9.74
CA ASP A 833 44.22 1.45 -8.64
C ASP A 833 43.34 0.29 -9.12
N PHE A 834 42.42 0.55 -10.05
CA PHE A 834 41.63 -0.50 -10.70
C PHE A 834 42.52 -1.45 -11.50
N GLN A 835 43.44 -0.90 -12.30
CA GLN A 835 44.39 -1.69 -13.09
C GLN A 835 45.35 -2.49 -12.19
N ALA A 836 45.82 -1.93 -11.08
CA ALA A 836 46.65 -2.64 -10.13
C ALA A 836 45.93 -3.84 -9.51
N ARG A 837 44.62 -3.73 -9.25
CA ARG A 837 43.83 -4.81 -8.63
C ARG A 837 43.33 -5.85 -9.61
N TYR A 838 42.93 -5.43 -10.81
CA TYR A 838 42.18 -6.27 -11.75
C TYR A 838 42.89 -6.51 -13.09
N GLY A 839 43.85 -5.67 -13.47
CA GLY A 839 44.43 -5.65 -14.83
C GLY A 839 45.11 -6.96 -15.24
N SER A 840 45.76 -7.66 -14.31
CA SER A 840 46.45 -8.93 -14.56
C SER A 840 45.55 -10.17 -14.41
N LEU A 841 44.34 -10.03 -13.88
CA LEU A 841 43.43 -11.16 -13.63
C LEU A 841 42.87 -11.71 -14.94
N THR A 842 42.55 -13.01 -14.98
CA THR A 842 41.69 -13.57 -16.02
C THR A 842 40.25 -13.06 -15.88
N ASN A 843 39.40 -13.21 -16.90
CA ASN A 843 37.99 -12.78 -16.82
C ASN A 843 37.20 -13.50 -15.70
N ALA A 844 37.48 -14.77 -15.45
CA ALA A 844 36.88 -15.52 -14.35
C ALA A 844 37.29 -14.96 -12.98
N GLN A 845 38.60 -14.75 -12.79
CA GLN A 845 39.15 -14.16 -11.56
C GLN A 845 38.68 -12.72 -11.33
N PHE A 846 38.53 -11.93 -12.41
CA PHE A 846 38.00 -10.58 -12.36
C PHE A 846 36.56 -10.56 -11.81
N VAL A 847 35.67 -11.39 -12.37
CA VAL A 847 34.28 -11.51 -11.92
C VAL A 847 34.22 -11.98 -10.47
N ASP A 848 35.03 -12.98 -10.09
CA ASP A 848 35.07 -13.50 -8.72
C ASP A 848 35.55 -12.45 -7.70
N ALA A 849 36.56 -11.67 -8.07
CA ALA A 849 37.11 -10.62 -7.22
C ALA A 849 36.11 -9.48 -6.99
N LEU A 850 35.28 -9.15 -7.99
CA LEU A 850 34.20 -8.17 -7.83
C LEU A 850 33.08 -8.70 -6.93
N TYR A 851 32.60 -9.92 -7.14
CA TYR A 851 31.59 -10.53 -6.25
C TYR A 851 32.09 -10.63 -4.80
N ALA A 852 33.36 -10.98 -4.60
CA ALA A 852 33.98 -10.98 -3.28
C ALA A 852 34.01 -9.58 -2.65
N SER A 853 34.33 -8.53 -3.42
CA SER A 853 34.30 -7.14 -2.93
C SER A 853 32.88 -6.68 -2.58
N MET A 854 31.87 -7.17 -3.31
CA MET A 854 30.46 -6.84 -3.09
C MET A 854 29.83 -7.61 -1.93
N GLY A 855 30.50 -8.66 -1.42
CA GLY A 855 29.90 -9.57 -0.43
C GLY A 855 28.69 -10.34 -0.97
N VAL A 856 28.60 -10.52 -2.29
CA VAL A 856 27.49 -11.21 -2.97
C VAL A 856 27.94 -12.59 -3.42
N ILE A 857 27.15 -13.62 -3.12
CA ILE A 857 27.36 -14.99 -3.62
C ILE A 857 26.52 -15.15 -4.90
N PRO A 858 27.14 -15.20 -6.09
CA PRO A 858 26.39 -15.30 -7.34
C PRO A 858 25.81 -16.69 -7.56
N GLN A 859 24.72 -16.78 -8.33
CA GLN A 859 24.33 -18.06 -8.91
C GLN A 859 25.37 -18.50 -9.94
N GLN A 860 25.73 -19.78 -9.89
CA GLN A 860 26.80 -20.33 -10.74
C GLN A 860 26.53 -20.08 -12.24
N SER A 861 25.29 -20.21 -12.68
CA SER A 861 24.87 -19.96 -14.06
C SER A 861 25.03 -18.51 -14.51
N GLU A 862 24.75 -17.54 -13.63
CA GLU A 862 24.86 -16.10 -13.94
C GLU A 862 26.33 -15.69 -14.03
N ARG A 863 27.14 -16.16 -13.07
CA ARG A 863 28.58 -15.98 -13.07
C ARG A 863 29.19 -16.53 -14.36
N ASP A 864 28.86 -17.77 -14.72
CA ASP A 864 29.45 -18.44 -15.87
C ASP A 864 29.01 -17.79 -17.20
N ALA A 865 27.77 -17.30 -17.28
CA ALA A 865 27.29 -16.53 -18.43
C ALA A 865 28.05 -15.21 -18.60
N LEU A 866 28.29 -14.46 -17.52
CA LEU A 866 29.06 -13.21 -17.57
C LEU A 866 30.51 -13.45 -17.97
N VAL A 867 31.15 -14.50 -17.43
CA VAL A 867 32.51 -14.90 -17.80
C VAL A 867 32.59 -15.31 -19.27
N ALA A 868 31.62 -16.09 -19.77
CA ALA A 868 31.56 -16.47 -21.19
C ALA A 868 31.38 -15.25 -22.10
N SER A 869 30.53 -14.28 -21.72
CA SER A 869 30.33 -13.04 -22.48
C SER A 869 31.60 -12.18 -22.56
N LEU A 870 32.35 -12.10 -21.45
CA LEU A 870 33.67 -11.44 -21.40
C LEU A 870 34.72 -12.16 -22.27
N GLN A 871 34.73 -13.50 -22.28
CA GLN A 871 35.64 -14.29 -23.12
C GLN A 871 35.31 -14.16 -24.61
N GLY A 872 34.03 -14.10 -24.96
CA GLY A 872 33.55 -13.91 -26.33
C GLY A 872 33.66 -12.47 -26.85
N GLY A 873 34.05 -11.51 -25.99
CA GLY A 873 34.20 -10.10 -26.35
C GLY A 873 32.87 -9.34 -26.53
N ALA A 874 31.72 -9.95 -26.22
CA ALA A 874 30.40 -9.32 -26.29
C ALA A 874 30.17 -8.33 -25.13
N THR A 875 30.89 -8.50 -24.01
CA THR A 875 30.86 -7.61 -22.85
C THR A 875 32.29 -7.18 -22.53
N THR A 876 32.50 -5.88 -22.28
CA THR A 876 33.81 -5.39 -21.78
C THR A 876 33.87 -5.47 -20.25
N ARG A 877 35.05 -5.33 -19.65
CA ARG A 877 35.17 -5.26 -18.18
C ARG A 877 34.42 -4.08 -17.57
N ALA A 878 34.34 -2.96 -18.30
CA ALA A 878 33.55 -1.80 -17.89
C ALA A 878 32.05 -2.13 -17.87
N ASP A 879 31.55 -2.81 -18.90
CA ASP A 879 30.14 -3.24 -18.97
C ASP A 879 29.82 -4.27 -17.87
N ALA A 880 30.72 -5.23 -17.63
CA ALA A 880 30.56 -6.21 -16.56
C ALA A 880 30.55 -5.57 -15.17
N LEU A 881 31.45 -4.61 -14.91
CA LEU A 881 31.45 -3.83 -13.67
C LEU A 881 30.12 -3.10 -13.49
N GLY A 882 29.64 -2.40 -14.53
CA GLY A 882 28.35 -1.70 -14.52
C GLY A 882 27.18 -2.63 -14.18
N GLN A 883 27.11 -3.79 -14.83
CA GLN A 883 26.08 -4.80 -14.55
C GLN A 883 26.12 -5.31 -13.11
N LEU A 884 27.32 -5.49 -12.55
CA LEU A 884 27.49 -6.02 -11.20
C LEU A 884 27.19 -4.98 -10.11
N VAL A 885 27.59 -3.72 -10.28
CA VAL A 885 27.28 -2.66 -9.28
C VAL A 885 25.81 -2.28 -9.28
N ASP A 886 25.10 -2.46 -10.39
CA ASP A 886 23.64 -2.34 -10.48
C ASP A 886 22.91 -3.66 -10.16
N ASN A 887 23.62 -4.69 -9.68
CA ASN A 887 22.98 -5.92 -9.21
C ASN A 887 21.98 -5.59 -8.07
N PRO A 888 20.72 -6.09 -8.13
CA PRO A 888 19.71 -5.77 -7.12
C PRO A 888 20.08 -6.19 -5.70
N GLN A 889 20.72 -7.35 -5.52
CA GLN A 889 21.14 -7.83 -4.21
C GLN A 889 22.22 -6.92 -3.61
N PHE A 890 23.20 -6.52 -4.43
CA PHE A 890 24.25 -5.59 -3.98
C PHE A 890 23.68 -4.21 -3.66
N SER A 891 22.79 -3.70 -4.51
CA SER A 891 22.13 -2.41 -4.30
C SER A 891 21.33 -2.39 -3.00
N GLN A 892 20.65 -3.49 -2.67
CA GLN A 892 19.93 -3.63 -1.41
C GLN A 892 20.88 -3.65 -0.19
N LEU A 893 22.01 -4.36 -0.28
CA LEU A 893 23.00 -4.46 0.81
C LEU A 893 23.66 -3.13 1.15
N GLU A 894 23.77 -2.23 0.17
CA GLU A 894 24.42 -0.93 0.33
C GLU A 894 23.44 0.23 0.53
N SER A 895 22.12 0.01 0.42
CA SER A 895 21.10 1.07 0.46
C SER A 895 21.18 1.93 1.72
N ASP A 896 21.07 1.33 2.91
CA ASP A 896 21.04 2.07 4.17
C ASP A 896 22.40 2.72 4.49
N LYS A 897 23.49 2.01 4.17
CA LYS A 897 24.86 2.51 4.29
C LYS A 897 25.10 3.74 3.44
N ALA A 898 24.63 3.72 2.20
CA ALA A 898 24.74 4.83 1.27
C ALA A 898 23.84 5.97 1.72
N PHE A 899 22.60 5.70 2.16
CA PHE A 899 21.68 6.73 2.64
C PHE A 899 22.27 7.51 3.83
N VAL A 900 22.87 6.82 4.82
CA VAL A 900 23.57 7.46 5.95
C VAL A 900 24.73 8.32 5.45
N LEU A 901 25.57 7.79 4.57
CA LEU A 901 26.72 8.50 4.02
C LEU A 901 26.29 9.81 3.31
N MET A 902 25.20 9.74 2.56
CA MET A 902 24.70 10.88 1.79
C MET A 902 24.14 12.01 2.67
N GLN A 903 23.76 11.74 3.92
CA GLN A 903 23.44 12.81 4.86
C GLN A 903 24.67 13.66 5.19
N TYR A 904 25.83 13.02 5.40
CA TYR A 904 27.06 13.74 5.68
C TYR A 904 27.55 14.52 4.46
N PHE A 905 27.50 13.91 3.27
CA PHE A 905 27.94 14.57 2.05
C PHE A 905 27.01 15.70 1.64
N GLY A 906 25.71 15.47 1.70
CA GLY A 906 24.70 16.43 1.32
C GLY A 906 24.62 17.60 2.30
N TYR A 907 24.34 17.34 3.57
CA TYR A 907 24.14 18.41 4.56
C TYR A 907 25.44 18.97 5.09
N LEU A 908 26.41 18.12 5.44
CA LEU A 908 27.59 18.55 6.19
C LEU A 908 28.80 18.82 5.30
N ARG A 909 28.74 18.40 4.03
CA ARG A 909 29.79 18.63 3.01
C ARG A 909 31.16 18.12 3.47
N ARG A 910 31.19 16.97 4.15
CA ARG A 910 32.42 16.32 4.65
C ARG A 910 32.25 14.82 4.81
N ASP A 911 33.36 14.12 5.03
CA ASP A 911 33.35 12.72 5.44
C ASP A 911 32.75 12.54 6.84
N PRO A 912 31.97 11.47 7.09
CA PRO A 912 31.52 11.14 8.41
C PRO A 912 32.69 10.71 9.30
N ASP A 913 32.62 11.04 10.58
CA ASP A 913 33.39 10.30 11.57
C ASP A 913 32.76 8.91 11.76
N GLN A 914 33.60 7.91 12.02
CA GLN A 914 33.14 6.52 12.09
C GLN A 914 32.06 6.31 13.16
N ALA A 915 32.19 6.97 14.31
CA ALA A 915 31.24 6.82 15.41
C ALA A 915 29.85 7.40 15.06
N GLY A 916 29.80 8.58 14.43
CA GLY A 916 28.57 9.18 13.95
C GLY A 916 27.92 8.35 12.84
N TYR A 917 28.72 7.85 11.89
CA TYR A 917 28.25 6.96 10.84
C TYR A 917 27.60 5.69 11.42
N ASP A 918 28.30 5.00 12.31
CA ASP A 918 27.82 3.77 12.93
C ASP A 918 26.57 4.01 13.78
N PHE A 919 26.51 5.14 14.50
CA PHE A 919 25.32 5.54 15.26
C PHE A 919 24.11 5.71 14.34
N TRP A 920 24.25 6.45 13.26
CA TRP A 920 23.13 6.72 12.35
C TRP A 920 22.73 5.50 11.55
N LEU A 921 23.69 4.66 11.15
CA LEU A 921 23.40 3.38 10.52
C LEU A 921 22.64 2.46 11.48
N ALA A 922 23.12 2.28 12.71
CA ALA A 922 22.42 1.47 13.70
C ALA A 922 21.02 2.02 14.02
N LYS A 923 20.85 3.35 14.07
CA LYS A 923 19.55 3.97 14.28
C LYS A 923 18.63 3.77 13.08
N LEU A 924 19.15 3.85 11.85
CA LEU A 924 18.36 3.60 10.64
C LEU A 924 17.95 2.13 10.54
N ASP A 925 18.88 1.22 10.81
CA ASP A 925 18.66 -0.24 10.85
C ASP A 925 17.64 -0.62 11.93
N GLN A 926 17.68 0.04 13.11
CA GLN A 926 16.68 -0.13 14.17
C GLN A 926 15.25 0.13 13.65
N PHE A 927 15.10 1.09 12.72
CA PHE A 927 13.83 1.42 12.08
C PHE A 927 13.71 0.85 10.67
N GLN A 928 14.48 -0.19 10.32
CA GLN A 928 14.40 -0.92 9.06
C GLN A 928 14.50 0.00 7.82
N GLY A 929 15.42 0.96 7.82
CA GLY A 929 15.57 1.90 6.71
C GLY A 929 14.60 3.09 6.74
N ASN A 930 13.66 3.14 7.70
CA ASN A 930 12.69 4.23 7.80
C ASN A 930 13.33 5.51 8.40
N TYR A 931 13.80 6.40 7.51
CA TYR A 931 14.46 7.65 7.89
C TYR A 931 13.56 8.64 8.65
N VAL A 932 12.23 8.53 8.50
CA VAL A 932 11.25 9.38 9.20
C VAL A 932 11.18 8.96 10.67
N LYS A 933 11.02 7.65 10.94
CA LYS A 933 11.04 7.10 12.31
C LYS A 933 12.42 7.25 12.97
N ALA A 934 13.50 7.11 12.20
CA ALA A 934 14.85 7.40 12.67
C ALA A 934 15.10 8.89 12.95
N GLU A 935 14.17 9.77 12.54
CA GLU A 935 14.29 11.23 12.52
C GLU A 935 15.59 11.71 11.85
N MET A 936 16.15 10.93 10.93
CA MET A 936 17.51 11.14 10.44
C MET A 936 17.60 12.43 9.62
N VAL A 937 16.82 12.53 8.55
CA VAL A 937 16.79 13.72 7.69
C VAL A 937 16.48 14.98 8.51
N LYS A 938 15.49 14.89 9.40
CA LYS A 938 15.12 15.97 10.33
C LYS A 938 16.27 16.36 11.25
N ALA A 939 17.05 15.41 11.76
CA ALA A 939 18.17 15.70 12.66
C ALA A 939 19.32 16.40 11.94
N PHE A 940 19.67 15.98 10.72
CA PHE A 940 20.70 16.67 9.93
C PHE A 940 20.24 18.07 9.50
N LEU A 941 18.99 18.21 9.03
CA LEU A 941 18.39 19.50 8.68
C LEU A 941 18.35 20.51 9.83
N ASN A 942 18.19 20.02 11.06
CA ASN A 942 18.15 20.87 12.26
C ASN A 942 19.49 20.94 12.99
N SER A 943 20.52 20.24 12.51
CA SER A 943 21.83 20.24 13.14
C SER A 943 22.44 21.65 13.09
N THR A 944 23.14 22.02 14.17
CA THR A 944 23.86 23.28 14.23
C THR A 944 24.87 23.39 13.08
N GLU A 945 25.57 22.30 12.76
CA GLU A 945 26.56 22.24 11.69
C GLU A 945 25.94 22.57 10.31
N TYR A 946 24.81 21.97 9.94
CA TYR A 946 24.12 22.31 8.69
C TYR A 946 23.63 23.76 8.69
N ARG A 947 22.98 24.18 9.78
CA ARG A 947 22.37 25.51 9.85
C ARG A 947 23.40 26.63 9.84
N ASP A 948 24.56 26.43 10.47
CA ASP A 948 25.64 27.42 10.55
C ASP A 948 26.30 27.68 9.19
N ARG A 949 26.15 26.79 8.19
CA ARG A 949 26.58 27.05 6.81
C ARG A 949 25.93 28.30 6.20
N PHE A 950 24.75 28.66 6.67
CA PHE A 950 23.92 29.72 6.09
C PHE A 950 23.73 30.91 7.05
N LYS A 951 24.12 30.75 8.31
CA LYS A 951 24.17 31.88 9.24
C LYS A 951 25.35 32.75 8.85
N GLN A 952 25.08 34.02 8.54
CA GLN A 952 26.14 35.02 8.48
C GLN A 952 26.11 35.81 9.78
N GLN A 953 27.30 36.06 10.33
CA GLN A 953 27.53 36.89 11.51
C GLN A 953 27.26 38.37 11.21
#